data_AF-A0A968BUN3-F1
#
_entry.id   AF-A0A968BUN3-F1
#
_cell.length_a   1.000
_cell.length_b   1.000
_cell.length_c   1.000
_cell.angle_alpha   90.00
_cell.angle_beta   90.00
_cell.angle_gamma   90.00
#
_symmetry.space_group_name_H-M   'P 1'
#
loop_
_entity.id
_entity.type
_entity.pdbx_description
1 polymer ?
#
loop_
_entity_poly.entity_id
_entity_poly.type
_entity_poly.pdbx_seq_one_letter_code
_entity_poly.pdbx_strand_id
1 'polypeptide(L)'
;MEENTNSTESSMTGFLEGKTGGWILNVVIVVLVIAGLMLPPVSAQERIFEAGYTSIDRDEGGSVTESDGMQASVLPEGLEKDVKVKLETVPMASFLDGSAGKDLKEAAEALPSTLHVRSPVYEISVKGPMPTDVVVSVPIPNNAEPYETLSLYDWTGEEWVFVSSQIIVEDDVMESRLDYLPQALAAFQSTPRPPQVSAELPEYVSLPDLGGQALSELNPLGYYLGADNNIEGSLPSLPETEGQESFRVLPTLRNWTDDGVVRSDLVDNMLVVPESRDIHVQAIVDLVVAEMYAGIDLDYRGINPDLRAEYTSFAQKLAEALHANGKRFTLHVESPMQIAEDRWETGAYDWQALGRSVDGFKFPAIQDPGAYAPGGAMETLLWWAVGQVERYKVQPMFTARSVENAGGVLQERTYRDALAELSKLAVAEGDDLLVPGDELTVSLESVGVEFDGTTGRYWFTYVDEASGQERTVWLEDASSLSRKLGLLERFNVGGVAVRALWDEGNDPRMWDVVRDYQSSVQAVVTVDSSFSVVWTVENTEGGMYTEEAGSMDQTQYTWVAPNKPGKYEIGVSIVANDGQTIAGSARVAVLVEEPTPTPTPTPTATPIPTATPTPTPTPEPTATPTPTAKPKTTTAKPTKAPSTSSNPPPNTNFGYGIQAHMVHNGQAGTVMNQTKGLGFGWVKQQVEWKHFEAAQGAYEWGSLDEIAAAANASGIKILWSVVNAPAWARAGQDLSVGGPPNNPQDLANFMGALAGRYCGSSVKAIEVWNEQNLHYEWGNMQINPAAYVNLLKPSYNKIKSVCPNMIVVSGALTPTGAPAPLAMDDYAYLEGMYQAGVKNYSDAIGAHPSGFNVAPWVRGGQDACDFITKQGASFQGPCNTLHHSWSFYATLNGYYRIMQKYGDGRKKIWPTEFGWATNWIGDPSYGYAADNTRGEQAEWTVRAYQLMKQWGFVGVAFLWNLNFEVVASGTEKAQWAIVNGDWSPTQTYNALRNMAK
;
A
#
# COMPACT_ATOMS: atom_id res chain seq x y z
N MET A 1 -86.01 21.77 95.31
CA MET A 1 -86.26 20.98 94.10
C MET A 1 -85.00 21.10 93.28
N GLU A 2 -84.07 20.15 93.45
CA GLU A 2 -83.86 19.01 92.51
C GLU A 2 -83.23 19.53 91.20
N GLU A 3 -82.19 18.99 90.57
CA GLU A 3 -81.41 17.74 90.67
C GLU A 3 -80.21 17.87 89.68
N ASN A 4 -79.15 17.09 89.89
CA ASN A 4 -78.16 16.55 88.92
C ASN A 4 -77.52 17.41 87.79
N THR A 5 -76.18 17.51 87.79
CA THR A 5 -75.28 16.57 87.06
C THR A 5 -73.81 16.85 87.36
N ASN A 6 -73.17 15.89 88.04
CA ASN A 6 -71.73 15.59 87.99
C ASN A 6 -71.45 14.70 86.75
N SER A 7 -70.20 14.69 86.24
CA SER A 7 -69.45 13.47 85.82
C SER A 7 -68.64 13.51 84.49
N THR A 8 -67.93 14.57 84.14
CA THR A 8 -67.01 14.50 82.97
C THR A 8 -65.56 14.95 83.20
N GLU A 9 -65.26 15.76 84.21
CA GLU A 9 -63.88 16.25 84.42
C GLU A 9 -62.99 15.36 85.30
N SER A 10 -63.53 14.33 85.96
CA SER A 10 -62.75 13.44 86.83
C SER A 10 -62.22 12.15 86.16
N SER A 11 -62.53 11.89 84.88
CA SER A 11 -62.17 10.61 84.23
C SER A 11 -60.89 10.64 83.40
N MET A 12 -60.40 11.81 82.98
CA MET A 12 -59.16 11.91 82.17
C MET A 12 -57.88 11.93 83.02
N THR A 13 -57.92 12.47 84.24
CA THR A 13 -56.76 12.50 85.16
C THR A 13 -56.49 11.14 85.80
N GLY A 14 -57.53 10.39 86.18
CA GLY A 14 -57.38 9.03 86.72
C GLY A 14 -56.97 7.98 85.68
N PHE A 15 -57.21 8.23 84.38
CA PHE A 15 -56.79 7.34 83.31
C PHE A 15 -55.29 7.43 83.04
N LEU A 16 -54.66 8.61 83.21
CA LEU A 16 -53.23 8.85 82.92
C LEU A 16 -52.29 8.47 84.08
N GLU A 17 -52.77 8.41 85.33
CA GLU A 17 -51.96 8.04 86.52
C GLU A 17 -51.98 6.54 86.85
N GLY A 18 -52.84 5.74 86.21
CA GLY A 18 -52.86 4.28 86.35
C GLY A 18 -51.80 3.59 85.50
N LYS A 19 -51.34 2.39 85.90
CA LYS A 19 -50.35 1.57 85.15
C LYS A 19 -50.67 1.43 83.65
N THR A 20 -51.94 1.38 83.29
CA THR A 20 -52.44 1.32 81.91
C THR A 20 -52.34 2.66 81.17
N GLY A 21 -52.59 3.79 81.83
CA GLY A 21 -52.40 5.14 81.29
C GLY A 21 -50.96 5.50 81.02
N GLY A 22 -50.08 5.19 81.97
CA GLY A 22 -48.64 5.32 81.79
C GLY A 22 -48.11 4.45 80.65
N TRP A 23 -48.66 3.25 80.46
CA TRP A 23 -48.32 2.40 79.32
C TRP A 23 -48.79 2.99 77.98
N ILE A 24 -50.04 3.47 77.89
CA ILE A 24 -50.57 4.12 76.68
C ILE A 24 -49.77 5.39 76.36
N LEU A 25 -49.44 6.21 77.37
CA LEU A 25 -48.65 7.42 77.19
C LEU A 25 -47.23 7.08 76.71
N ASN A 26 -46.59 6.06 77.28
CA ASN A 26 -45.28 5.60 76.82
C ASN A 26 -45.33 5.05 75.38
N VAL A 27 -46.38 4.31 75.01
CA VAL A 27 -46.58 3.85 73.62
C VAL A 27 -46.74 5.05 72.68
N VAL A 28 -47.55 6.05 73.04
CA VAL A 28 -47.73 7.27 72.25
C VAL A 28 -46.43 8.07 72.13
N ILE A 29 -45.64 8.19 73.20
CA ILE A 29 -44.32 8.83 73.17
C ILE A 29 -43.37 8.08 72.25
N VAL A 30 -43.32 6.73 72.32
CA VAL A 30 -42.49 5.92 71.41
C VAL A 30 -42.92 6.11 69.95
N VAL A 31 -44.23 6.13 69.67
CA VAL A 31 -44.75 6.38 68.32
C VAL A 31 -44.40 7.79 67.83
N LEU A 32 -44.49 8.80 68.69
CA LEU A 32 -44.11 10.18 68.35
C LEU A 32 -42.60 10.36 68.18
N VAL A 33 -41.77 9.63 68.94
CA VAL A 33 -40.32 9.60 68.74
C VAL A 33 -39.97 8.90 67.44
N ILE A 34 -40.59 7.77 67.11
CA ILE A 34 -40.42 7.10 65.81
C ILE A 34 -40.86 8.04 64.68
N ALA A 35 -42.03 8.68 64.78
CA ALA A 35 -42.50 9.64 63.78
C ALA A 35 -41.57 10.86 63.65
N GLY A 36 -41.03 11.37 64.76
CA GLY A 36 -40.06 12.47 64.77
C GLY A 36 -38.69 12.08 64.20
N LEU A 37 -38.27 10.82 64.36
CA LEU A 37 -37.08 10.26 63.71
C LEU A 37 -37.32 10.10 62.19
N MET A 38 -38.55 9.85 61.75
CA MET A 38 -38.91 9.66 60.34
C MET A 38 -39.18 10.97 59.57
N LEU A 39 -39.31 12.11 60.27
CA LEU A 39 -39.57 13.43 59.66
C LEU A 39 -38.28 14.28 59.57
N PRO A 40 -38.21 15.27 58.65
CA PRO A 40 -37.09 16.20 58.58
C PRO A 40 -36.94 17.00 59.89
N PRO A 41 -35.72 17.27 60.38
CA PRO A 41 -34.42 17.07 59.72
C PRO A 41 -33.73 15.73 60.05
N VAL A 42 -34.37 14.81 60.79
CA VAL A 42 -33.72 13.58 61.26
C VAL A 42 -33.76 12.47 60.22
N SER A 43 -34.89 12.30 59.52
CA SER A 43 -35.09 11.35 58.40
C SER A 43 -34.32 10.04 58.56
N ALA A 44 -34.45 9.37 59.71
CA ALA A 44 -33.68 8.18 60.06
C ALA A 44 -33.86 7.05 59.04
N GLN A 45 -35.03 6.95 58.42
CA GLN A 45 -35.26 6.04 57.30
C GLN A 45 -34.36 6.35 56.10
N GLU A 46 -34.29 7.61 55.65
CA GLU A 46 -33.39 8.02 54.57
C GLU A 46 -31.93 7.77 54.97
N ARG A 47 -31.51 8.11 56.19
CA ARG A 47 -30.13 7.85 56.65
C ARG A 47 -29.77 6.36 56.74
N ILE A 48 -30.73 5.49 57.06
CA ILE A 48 -30.52 4.03 57.09
C ILE A 48 -30.47 3.48 55.66
N PHE A 49 -31.36 3.94 54.78
CA PHE A 49 -31.38 3.50 53.37
C PHE A 49 -30.23 4.09 52.54
N GLU A 50 -29.65 5.22 52.94
CA GLU A 50 -28.53 5.89 52.28
C GLU A 50 -27.16 5.58 52.91
N ALA A 51 -27.10 4.71 53.92
CA ALA A 51 -25.85 4.29 54.53
C ALA A 51 -24.92 3.66 53.47
N GLY A 52 -23.68 4.13 53.43
CA GLY A 52 -22.64 3.67 52.49
C GLY A 52 -22.65 4.36 51.13
N TYR A 53 -23.58 5.27 50.84
CA TYR A 53 -23.58 6.05 49.60
C TYR A 53 -22.82 7.37 49.75
N THR A 54 -21.95 7.66 48.79
CA THR A 54 -21.26 8.94 48.61
C THR A 54 -22.05 9.82 47.65
N SER A 55 -22.30 11.08 48.02
CA SER A 55 -22.97 12.03 47.12
C SER A 55 -21.94 12.61 46.14
N ILE A 56 -22.29 12.59 44.86
CA ILE A 56 -21.51 13.14 43.76
C ILE A 56 -22.26 14.35 43.24
N ASP A 57 -21.60 15.50 43.29
CA ASP A 57 -22.17 16.77 42.86
C ASP A 57 -22.17 16.85 41.33
N ARG A 58 -23.26 17.32 40.75
CA ARG A 58 -23.39 17.44 39.29
C ARG A 58 -22.31 18.35 38.68
N ASP A 59 -21.99 19.46 39.31
CA ASP A 59 -21.15 20.49 38.73
C ASP A 59 -19.65 20.22 38.99
N GLU A 60 -19.30 19.49 40.05
CA GLU A 60 -17.91 19.14 40.41
C GLU A 60 -17.52 17.68 40.10
N GLY A 61 -18.49 16.78 39.88
CA GLY A 61 -18.24 15.34 39.79
C GLY A 61 -17.78 14.76 41.13
N GLY A 62 -17.09 13.62 41.09
CA GLY A 62 -16.51 13.03 42.31
C GLY A 62 -16.10 11.57 42.17
N SER A 63 -15.40 11.07 43.18
CA SER A 63 -14.87 9.70 43.21
C SER A 63 -15.30 8.94 44.46
N VAL A 64 -15.56 7.64 44.31
CA VAL A 64 -15.71 6.69 45.42
C VAL A 64 -14.54 5.72 45.38
N THR A 65 -13.94 5.46 46.55
CA THR A 65 -12.74 4.63 46.66
C THR A 65 -12.94 3.59 47.76
N GLU A 66 -12.47 2.37 47.51
CA GLU A 66 -12.46 1.27 48.47
C GLU A 66 -11.09 1.03 49.10
N SER A 67 -11.09 0.26 50.20
CA SER A 67 -9.89 0.04 51.02
C SER A 67 -8.75 -0.71 50.32
N ASP A 68 -9.06 -1.45 49.26
CA ASP A 68 -8.09 -2.17 48.43
C ASP A 68 -7.52 -1.31 47.29
N GLY A 69 -7.98 -0.06 47.15
CA GLY A 69 -7.51 0.89 46.14
C GLY A 69 -8.41 1.01 44.92
N MET A 70 -9.49 0.22 44.80
CA MET A 70 -10.44 0.40 43.70
C MET A 70 -11.07 1.79 43.76
N GLN A 71 -11.11 2.48 42.62
CA GLN A 71 -11.73 3.78 42.50
C GLN A 71 -12.72 3.83 41.33
N ALA A 72 -13.90 4.41 41.56
CA ALA A 72 -14.84 4.83 40.53
C ALA A 72 -15.01 6.35 40.58
N SER A 73 -14.61 7.03 39.52
CA SER A 73 -14.67 8.48 39.36
C SER A 73 -15.75 8.84 38.34
N VAL A 74 -16.77 9.57 38.76
CA VAL A 74 -17.83 10.07 37.88
C VAL A 74 -17.50 11.51 37.51
N LEU A 75 -17.39 11.76 36.20
CA LEU A 75 -17.02 13.08 35.70
C LEU A 75 -18.26 14.01 35.63
N PRO A 76 -18.09 15.34 35.85
CA PRO A 76 -19.20 16.30 35.79
C PRO A 76 -19.97 16.24 34.47
N GLU A 77 -19.28 16.02 33.35
CA GLU A 77 -19.86 15.97 32.00
C GLU A 77 -20.86 14.83 31.83
N GLY A 78 -20.72 13.76 32.63
CA GLY A 78 -21.60 12.60 32.61
C GLY A 78 -22.80 12.68 33.55
N LEU A 79 -23.06 13.83 34.20
CA LEU A 79 -24.10 13.98 35.22
C LEU A 79 -25.23 14.93 34.80
N GLU A 80 -26.46 14.40 34.75
CA GLU A 80 -27.65 15.24 34.58
C GLU A 80 -28.03 15.98 35.87
N LYS A 81 -27.81 15.33 37.02
CA LYS A 81 -28.16 15.76 38.38
C LYS A 81 -27.21 15.12 39.38
N ASP A 82 -27.25 15.60 40.62
CA ASP A 82 -26.56 14.95 41.73
C ASP A 82 -26.98 13.48 41.83
N VAL A 83 -25.99 12.61 42.00
CA VAL A 83 -26.19 11.18 42.17
C VAL A 83 -25.55 10.73 43.46
N LYS A 84 -26.01 9.58 43.97
CA LYS A 84 -25.39 8.91 45.10
C LYS A 84 -24.81 7.60 44.63
N VAL A 85 -23.50 7.42 44.77
CA VAL A 85 -22.77 6.21 44.34
C VAL A 85 -22.27 5.46 45.57
N LYS A 86 -22.43 4.15 45.56
CA LYS A 86 -21.89 3.23 46.56
C LYS A 86 -21.03 2.21 45.83
N LEU A 87 -19.85 1.96 46.38
CA LEU A 87 -18.91 0.96 45.91
C LEU A 87 -18.73 -0.05 47.03
N GLU A 88 -18.79 -1.34 46.72
CA GLU A 88 -18.60 -2.44 47.67
C GLU A 88 -17.65 -3.49 47.10
N THR A 89 -16.70 -3.93 47.93
CA THR A 89 -15.76 -5.00 47.58
C THR A 89 -16.26 -6.35 48.09
N VAL A 90 -16.50 -7.28 47.17
CA VAL A 90 -16.86 -8.66 47.48
C VAL A 90 -15.63 -9.56 47.38
N PRO A 91 -15.22 -10.22 48.48
CA PRO A 91 -14.07 -11.13 48.45
C PRO A 91 -14.25 -12.24 47.41
N MET A 92 -13.22 -12.47 46.61
CA MET A 92 -13.22 -13.47 45.53
C MET A 92 -13.67 -14.87 46.00
N ALA A 93 -13.28 -15.29 47.21
CA ALA A 93 -13.69 -16.57 47.77
C ALA A 93 -15.21 -16.66 47.99
N SER A 94 -15.82 -15.60 48.51
CA SER A 94 -17.27 -15.51 48.75
C SER A 94 -18.07 -15.41 47.46
N PHE A 95 -17.50 -14.81 46.42
CA PHE A 95 -18.07 -14.81 45.08
C PHE A 95 -18.07 -16.23 44.49
N LEU A 96 -16.91 -16.89 44.46
CA LEU A 96 -16.74 -18.20 43.84
C LEU A 96 -17.49 -19.33 44.54
N ASP A 97 -17.71 -19.25 45.86
CA ASP A 97 -18.49 -20.24 46.61
C ASP A 97 -20.01 -19.96 46.63
N GLY A 98 -20.44 -18.84 46.02
CA GLY A 98 -21.84 -18.42 45.93
C GLY A 98 -22.43 -17.92 47.25
N SER A 99 -21.61 -17.56 48.24
CA SER A 99 -22.07 -17.00 49.53
C SER A 99 -22.30 -15.49 49.51
N ALA A 100 -21.91 -14.79 48.43
CA ALA A 100 -22.01 -13.34 48.27
C ALA A 100 -23.43 -12.79 47.97
N GLY A 101 -24.47 -13.61 48.01
CA GLY A 101 -25.85 -13.21 47.72
C GLY A 101 -26.41 -13.86 46.46
N LYS A 102 -27.71 -13.67 46.20
CA LYS A 102 -28.40 -14.39 45.11
C LYS A 102 -27.91 -13.94 43.73
N ASP A 103 -27.82 -12.63 43.51
CA ASP A 103 -27.52 -12.05 42.19
C ASP A 103 -26.06 -12.34 41.79
N LEU A 104 -25.12 -12.21 42.74
CA LEU A 104 -23.73 -12.60 42.53
C LEU A 104 -23.52 -14.11 42.42
N LYS A 105 -24.40 -14.92 42.99
CA LYS A 105 -24.36 -16.36 42.76
C LYS A 105 -24.70 -16.70 41.30
N GLU A 106 -25.70 -16.03 40.72
CA GLU A 106 -26.02 -16.19 39.29
C GLU A 106 -24.82 -15.74 38.43
N ALA A 107 -24.17 -14.63 38.78
CA ALA A 107 -22.94 -14.17 38.13
C ALA A 107 -21.77 -15.17 38.25
N ALA A 108 -21.60 -15.82 39.40
CA ALA A 108 -20.58 -16.85 39.60
C ALA A 108 -20.88 -18.14 38.81
N GLU A 109 -22.15 -18.53 38.71
CA GLU A 109 -22.59 -19.68 37.91
C GLU A 109 -22.47 -19.42 36.41
N ALA A 110 -22.54 -18.16 35.98
CA ALA A 110 -22.40 -17.72 34.59
C ALA A 110 -20.94 -17.48 34.15
N LEU A 111 -19.95 -17.74 34.99
CA LEU A 111 -18.54 -17.57 34.65
C LEU A 111 -18.14 -18.43 33.44
N PRO A 112 -17.59 -17.83 32.37
CA PRO A 112 -17.03 -18.60 31.27
C PRO A 112 -15.89 -19.48 31.76
N SER A 113 -15.83 -20.73 31.30
CA SER A 113 -14.75 -21.68 31.68
C SER A 113 -13.35 -21.21 31.31
N THR A 114 -13.25 -20.18 30.47
CA THR A 114 -11.99 -19.61 29.98
C THR A 114 -11.60 -18.31 30.67
N LEU A 115 -12.33 -17.90 31.71
CA LEU A 115 -12.03 -16.72 32.50
C LEU A 115 -11.87 -17.14 33.96
N HIS A 116 -10.77 -16.73 34.56
CA HIS A 116 -10.47 -16.95 35.96
C HIS A 116 -10.40 -15.61 36.67
N VAL A 117 -11.34 -15.39 37.60
CA VAL A 117 -11.36 -14.19 38.43
C VAL A 117 -10.02 -14.07 39.17
N ARG A 118 -9.41 -12.88 39.14
CA ARG A 118 -8.16 -12.57 39.85
C ARG A 118 -8.32 -11.50 40.92
N SER A 119 -9.23 -10.55 40.73
CA SER A 119 -9.56 -9.53 41.74
C SER A 119 -10.75 -9.93 42.62
N PRO A 120 -11.04 -9.19 43.69
CA PRO A 120 -12.40 -9.10 44.23
C PRO A 120 -13.42 -8.72 43.14
N VAL A 121 -14.71 -8.95 43.41
CA VAL A 121 -15.80 -8.42 42.59
C VAL A 121 -16.24 -7.09 43.21
N TYR A 122 -16.29 -6.04 42.39
CA TYR A 122 -16.63 -4.69 42.82
C TYR A 122 -18.06 -4.36 42.41
N GLU A 123 -18.98 -4.32 43.37
CA GLU A 123 -20.36 -3.90 43.13
C GLU A 123 -20.47 -2.38 43.20
N ILE A 124 -21.02 -1.76 42.16
CA ILE A 124 -21.25 -0.32 42.11
C ILE A 124 -22.75 -0.07 41.98
N SER A 125 -23.31 0.58 42.99
CA SER A 125 -24.73 0.94 43.05
C SER A 125 -24.91 2.45 42.94
N VAL A 126 -25.85 2.88 42.11
CA VAL A 126 -26.21 4.30 41.97
C VAL A 126 -27.67 4.56 42.36
N LYS A 127 -27.90 5.69 43.00
CA LYS A 127 -29.23 6.28 43.19
C LYS A 127 -29.28 7.64 42.49
N GLY A 128 -30.18 7.74 41.51
CA GLY A 128 -30.30 8.88 40.61
C GLY A 128 -30.26 8.42 39.15
N PRO A 129 -30.15 9.36 38.20
CA PRO A 129 -29.83 9.04 36.81
C PRO A 129 -28.51 8.27 36.70
N MET A 130 -28.39 7.37 35.72
CA MET A 130 -27.14 6.67 35.43
C MET A 130 -26.11 7.65 34.86
N PRO A 131 -24.88 7.71 35.40
CA PRO A 131 -23.81 8.51 34.82
C PRO A 131 -23.36 7.98 33.46
N THR A 132 -22.92 8.89 32.58
CA THR A 132 -22.48 8.55 31.21
C THR A 132 -21.03 8.90 30.88
N ASP A 133 -20.22 9.29 31.88
CA ASP A 133 -18.77 9.46 31.72
C ASP A 133 -18.10 9.13 33.06
N VAL A 134 -17.47 7.95 33.10
CA VAL A 134 -16.94 7.32 34.31
C VAL A 134 -15.52 6.83 34.03
N VAL A 135 -14.61 7.07 34.97
CA VAL A 135 -13.29 6.44 34.99
C VAL A 135 -13.24 5.45 36.14
N VAL A 136 -12.97 4.19 35.85
CA VAL A 136 -12.74 3.15 36.86
C VAL A 136 -11.27 2.77 36.86
N SER A 137 -10.69 2.68 38.05
CA SER A 137 -9.32 2.22 38.28
C SER A 137 -9.36 1.01 39.21
N VAL A 138 -8.93 -0.15 38.69
CA VAL A 138 -8.98 -1.44 39.38
C VAL A 138 -7.55 -1.89 39.69
N PRO A 139 -7.17 -2.03 40.97
CA PRO A 139 -5.86 -2.53 41.37
C PRO A 139 -5.58 -3.92 40.82
N ILE A 140 -4.38 -4.11 40.29
CA ILE A 140 -3.88 -5.40 39.83
C ILE A 140 -3.40 -6.20 41.06
N PRO A 141 -3.95 -7.39 41.33
CA PRO A 141 -3.50 -8.22 42.44
C PRO A 141 -2.05 -8.68 42.25
N ASN A 142 -1.27 -8.74 43.35
CA ASN A 142 0.14 -9.16 43.36
C ASN A 142 0.45 -10.53 42.73
N ASN A 143 -0.56 -11.37 42.45
CA ASN A 143 -0.43 -12.70 41.87
C ASN A 143 -1.18 -12.84 40.53
N ALA A 144 -1.39 -11.73 39.81
CA ALA A 144 -2.15 -11.68 38.57
C ALA A 144 -1.29 -11.85 37.30
N GLU A 145 0.02 -12.09 37.42
CA GLU A 145 0.88 -12.40 36.27
C GLU A 145 0.48 -13.71 35.55
N PRO A 146 0.69 -13.84 34.22
CA PRO A 146 1.16 -12.79 33.30
C PRO A 146 0.07 -11.74 33.00
N TYR A 147 0.46 -10.46 32.95
CA TYR A 147 -0.44 -9.32 32.76
C TYR A 147 -1.05 -9.26 31.34
N GLU A 148 -0.36 -9.82 30.34
CA GLU A 148 -0.81 -9.93 28.95
C GLU A 148 -2.16 -10.64 28.84
N THR A 149 -2.50 -11.46 29.83
CA THR A 149 -3.72 -12.28 29.87
C THR A 149 -4.86 -11.68 30.70
N LEU A 150 -4.65 -10.51 31.32
CA LEU A 150 -5.64 -9.83 32.16
C LEU A 150 -6.58 -8.91 31.37
N SER A 151 -7.86 -8.93 31.71
CA SER A 151 -8.88 -8.00 31.19
C SER A 151 -9.94 -7.72 32.25
N LEU A 152 -10.59 -6.56 32.16
CA LEU A 152 -11.77 -6.25 32.96
C LEU A 152 -13.03 -6.81 32.31
N TYR A 153 -13.97 -7.29 33.13
CA TYR A 153 -15.31 -7.66 32.69
C TYR A 153 -16.35 -7.09 33.66
N ASP A 154 -17.48 -6.67 33.10
CA ASP A 154 -18.66 -6.20 33.83
C ASP A 154 -19.79 -7.23 33.71
N TRP A 155 -20.48 -7.47 34.82
CA TRP A 155 -21.65 -8.32 34.86
C TRP A 155 -22.90 -7.51 34.55
N THR A 156 -23.55 -7.85 33.45
CA THR A 156 -24.74 -7.14 32.94
C THR A 156 -26.05 -7.54 33.62
N GLY A 157 -26.01 -8.54 34.50
CA GLY A 157 -27.20 -9.23 35.02
C GLY A 157 -27.47 -10.58 34.35
N GLU A 158 -26.92 -10.80 33.15
CA GLU A 158 -27.10 -12.04 32.39
C GLU A 158 -25.78 -12.68 31.99
N GLU A 159 -24.79 -11.87 31.61
CA GLU A 159 -23.47 -12.33 31.19
C GLU A 159 -22.34 -11.37 31.59
N TRP A 160 -21.12 -11.90 31.62
CA TRP A 160 -19.89 -11.14 31.79
C TRP A 160 -19.44 -10.59 30.44
N VAL A 161 -19.41 -9.27 30.30
CA VAL A 161 -19.04 -8.57 29.07
C VAL A 161 -17.68 -7.90 29.25
N PHE A 162 -16.82 -8.02 28.23
CA PHE A 162 -15.51 -7.39 28.22
C PHE A 162 -15.62 -5.86 28.36
N VAL A 163 -14.79 -5.30 29.23
CA VAL A 163 -14.64 -3.88 29.46
C VAL A 163 -13.29 -3.43 28.90
N SER A 164 -13.32 -2.46 28.00
CA SER A 164 -12.11 -1.85 27.44
C SER A 164 -11.29 -1.20 28.55
N SER A 165 -10.03 -1.59 28.70
CA SER A 165 -9.17 -1.13 29.79
C SER A 165 -7.71 -1.12 29.37
N GLN A 166 -6.94 -0.19 29.91
CA GLN A 166 -5.49 -0.16 29.77
C GLN A 166 -4.82 -0.60 31.08
N ILE A 167 -3.74 -1.36 30.96
CA ILE A 167 -2.89 -1.73 32.10
C ILE A 167 -1.80 -0.66 32.24
N ILE A 168 -1.75 -0.02 33.40
CA ILE A 168 -0.71 0.94 33.78
C ILE A 168 0.20 0.20 34.75
N VAL A 169 1.29 -0.35 34.23
CA VAL A 169 2.19 -1.26 34.97
C VAL A 169 2.88 -0.51 36.12
N GLU A 170 3.20 0.77 35.92
CA GLU A 170 3.89 1.62 36.90
C GLU A 170 3.07 1.85 38.17
N ASP A 171 1.75 1.84 38.04
CA ASP A 171 0.79 2.10 39.11
C ASP A 171 0.09 0.83 39.61
N ASP A 172 0.38 -0.35 39.01
CA ASP A 172 -0.30 -1.63 39.26
C ASP A 172 -1.83 -1.51 39.19
N VAL A 173 -2.36 -0.83 38.16
CA VAL A 173 -3.81 -0.66 37.96
C VAL A 173 -4.26 -0.97 36.53
N MET A 174 -5.52 -1.37 36.39
CA MET A 174 -6.27 -1.40 35.14
C MET A 174 -7.23 -0.21 35.13
N GLU A 175 -7.05 0.71 34.19
CA GLU A 175 -7.90 1.89 34.04
C GLU A 175 -8.85 1.73 32.84
N SER A 176 -10.11 2.14 33.02
CA SER A 176 -11.11 2.16 31.97
C SER A 176 -11.91 3.46 32.04
N ARG A 177 -12.13 4.08 30.87
CA ARG A 177 -13.08 5.18 30.71
C ARG A 177 -14.32 4.67 30.00
N LEU A 178 -15.47 4.87 30.60
CA LEU A 178 -16.75 4.28 30.24
C LEU A 178 -17.81 5.35 30.04
N ASP A 179 -18.69 5.10 29.09
CA ASP A 179 -19.89 5.88 28.82
C ASP A 179 -21.09 5.44 29.69
N TYR A 180 -20.84 4.61 30.70
CA TYR A 180 -21.81 4.10 31.67
C TYR A 180 -21.12 3.75 32.99
N LEU A 181 -21.90 3.60 34.07
CA LEU A 181 -21.41 3.08 35.35
C LEU A 181 -21.65 1.55 35.42
N PRO A 182 -20.59 0.70 35.49
CA PRO A 182 -20.75 -0.75 35.55
C PRO A 182 -21.39 -1.18 36.87
N GLN A 183 -22.12 -2.29 36.87
CA GLN A 183 -22.83 -2.77 38.07
C GLN A 183 -21.95 -3.66 38.94
N ALA A 184 -21.21 -4.58 38.30
CA ALA A 184 -20.30 -5.47 39.01
C ALA A 184 -19.08 -5.76 38.13
N LEU A 185 -17.91 -5.28 38.56
CA LEU A 185 -16.68 -5.30 37.79
C LEU A 185 -15.66 -6.25 38.45
N ALA A 186 -14.91 -7.00 37.64
CA ALA A 186 -13.74 -7.74 38.13
C ALA A 186 -12.67 -7.89 37.06
N ALA A 187 -11.42 -8.07 37.50
CA ALA A 187 -10.30 -8.45 36.66
C ALA A 187 -10.25 -9.97 36.52
N PHE A 188 -10.12 -10.42 35.27
CA PHE A 188 -10.06 -11.81 34.89
C PHE A 188 -8.79 -12.11 34.14
N GLN A 189 -8.22 -13.28 34.42
CA GLN A 189 -7.20 -13.89 33.59
C GLN A 189 -7.85 -14.84 32.58
N SER A 190 -7.45 -14.68 31.32
CA SER A 190 -7.88 -15.54 30.22
C SER A 190 -7.10 -16.85 30.15
N THR A 191 -7.72 -17.90 29.62
CA THR A 191 -7.04 -19.14 29.22
C THR A 191 -6.98 -19.30 27.70
N PRO A 192 -5.92 -19.95 27.17
CA PRO A 192 -5.82 -20.21 25.74
C PRO A 192 -7.04 -21.01 25.22
N ARG A 193 -7.51 -20.63 24.03
CA ARG A 193 -8.50 -21.37 23.24
C ARG A 193 -7.87 -21.76 21.89
N PRO A 194 -8.35 -22.82 21.23
CA PRO A 194 -7.98 -23.06 19.83
C PRO A 194 -8.25 -21.80 19.01
N PRO A 195 -7.21 -21.21 18.39
CA PRO A 195 -7.32 -19.94 17.70
C PRO A 195 -8.06 -20.10 16.37
N GLN A 196 -8.73 -19.03 15.95
CA GLN A 196 -9.33 -18.93 14.64
C GLN A 196 -8.25 -18.61 13.61
N VAL A 197 -8.11 -19.45 12.60
CA VAL A 197 -7.33 -19.12 11.41
C VAL A 197 -8.30 -18.80 10.28
N SER A 198 -8.14 -17.61 9.71
CA SER A 198 -8.88 -17.15 8.53
C SER A 198 -7.94 -16.86 7.36
N ALA A 199 -8.42 -17.06 6.14
CA ALA A 199 -7.63 -16.77 4.93
C ALA A 199 -8.52 -16.27 3.79
N GLU A 200 -8.03 -15.26 3.07
CA GLU A 200 -8.68 -14.70 1.87
C GLU A 200 -8.49 -15.65 0.68
N LEU A 201 -9.55 -15.93 -0.09
CA LEU A 201 -9.49 -16.74 -1.31
C LEU A 201 -9.81 -15.89 -2.55
N PRO A 202 -8.81 -15.45 -3.34
CA PRO A 202 -9.00 -14.52 -4.46
C PRO A 202 -9.53 -15.19 -5.75
N GLU A 203 -9.14 -16.43 -6.02
CA GLU A 203 -9.58 -17.20 -7.19
C GLU A 203 -9.60 -18.70 -6.87
N TYR A 204 -10.13 -19.54 -7.77
CA TYR A 204 -10.19 -20.98 -7.54
C TYR A 204 -8.77 -21.58 -7.51
N VAL A 205 -8.37 -22.12 -6.37
CA VAL A 205 -7.13 -22.87 -6.18
C VAL A 205 -7.44 -24.16 -5.42
N SER A 206 -6.79 -25.25 -5.78
CA SER A 206 -6.88 -26.50 -5.01
C SER A 206 -6.23 -26.32 -3.64
N LEU A 207 -6.92 -26.73 -2.58
CA LEU A 207 -6.30 -26.87 -1.27
C LEU A 207 -5.17 -27.91 -1.32
N PRO A 208 -4.04 -27.68 -0.64
CA PRO A 208 -3.13 -28.76 -0.30
C PRO A 208 -3.87 -29.86 0.47
N ASP A 209 -3.36 -31.10 0.44
CA ASP A 209 -4.01 -32.30 1.03
C ASP A 209 -4.51 -32.12 2.48
N LEU A 210 -3.95 -31.17 3.24
CA LEU A 210 -4.33 -30.87 4.63
C LEU A 210 -4.86 -29.44 4.86
N GLY A 211 -4.97 -28.62 3.82
CA GLY A 211 -5.40 -27.22 3.94
C GLY A 211 -6.84 -27.08 4.44
N GLY A 212 -7.71 -28.06 4.16
CA GLY A 212 -9.10 -28.08 4.65
C GLY A 212 -9.25 -28.17 6.17
N GLN A 213 -8.19 -28.60 6.87
CA GLN A 213 -8.10 -28.70 8.33
C GLN A 213 -7.26 -27.56 8.95
N ALA A 214 -6.70 -26.69 8.11
CA ALA A 214 -5.81 -25.61 8.54
C ALA A 214 -6.55 -24.30 8.86
N LEU A 215 -7.80 -24.21 8.41
CA LEU A 215 -8.62 -23.02 8.49
C LEU A 215 -9.86 -23.29 9.35
N SER A 216 -10.25 -22.28 10.10
CA SER A 216 -11.54 -22.20 10.79
C SER A 216 -12.55 -21.32 10.04
N GLU A 217 -12.05 -20.42 9.19
CA GLU A 217 -12.83 -19.50 8.38
C GLU A 217 -12.17 -19.32 7.01
N LEU A 218 -12.98 -19.31 5.96
CA LEU A 218 -12.58 -19.04 4.58
C LEU A 218 -13.29 -17.78 4.10
N ASN A 219 -12.51 -16.81 3.61
CA ASN A 219 -13.00 -15.51 3.16
C ASN A 219 -12.84 -15.36 1.65
N PRO A 220 -13.75 -15.95 0.83
CA PRO A 220 -13.69 -15.79 -0.61
C PRO A 220 -13.96 -14.35 -1.04
N LEU A 221 -13.11 -13.84 -1.93
CA LEU A 221 -13.26 -12.51 -2.51
C LEU A 221 -14.16 -12.58 -3.74
N GLY A 222 -14.98 -11.56 -3.96
CA GLY A 222 -15.81 -11.49 -5.17
C GLY A 222 -17.04 -10.62 -5.06
N TYR A 223 -17.46 -10.25 -3.85
CA TYR A 223 -18.54 -9.30 -3.64
C TYR A 223 -18.03 -7.88 -3.39
N TYR A 224 -18.74 -6.90 -3.96
CA TYR A 224 -18.41 -5.48 -3.82
C TYR A 224 -19.65 -4.64 -3.51
N LEU A 225 -19.44 -3.53 -2.81
CA LEU A 225 -20.46 -2.47 -2.72
C LEU A 225 -20.66 -1.85 -4.11
N GLY A 226 -21.86 -2.01 -4.66
CA GLY A 226 -22.22 -1.45 -5.96
C GLY A 226 -22.87 -0.07 -5.87
N ALA A 227 -23.30 0.44 -7.02
CA ALA A 227 -24.10 1.67 -7.06
C ALA A 227 -25.50 1.44 -6.44
N ASP A 228 -26.09 2.48 -5.87
CA ASP A 228 -27.43 2.41 -5.25
C ASP A 228 -27.54 1.48 -4.02
N ASN A 229 -26.43 1.29 -3.28
CA ASN A 229 -26.35 0.51 -2.03
C ASN A 229 -26.57 -1.01 -2.18
N ASN A 230 -26.52 -1.55 -3.41
CA ASN A 230 -26.62 -2.99 -3.66
C ASN A 230 -25.28 -3.71 -3.46
N ILE A 231 -25.29 -5.04 -3.59
CA ILE A 231 -24.09 -5.86 -3.65
C ILE A 231 -23.92 -6.37 -5.07
N GLU A 232 -22.72 -6.21 -5.62
CA GLU A 232 -22.32 -6.66 -6.95
C GLU A 232 -21.27 -7.78 -6.86
N GLY A 233 -21.07 -8.48 -7.98
CA GLY A 233 -20.05 -9.51 -8.11
C GLY A 233 -20.53 -10.92 -7.77
N SER A 234 -19.58 -11.85 -7.70
CA SER A 234 -19.82 -13.27 -7.48
C SER A 234 -18.57 -13.92 -6.93
N LEU A 235 -18.72 -14.98 -6.15
CA LEU A 235 -17.57 -15.72 -5.60
C LEU A 235 -16.91 -16.64 -6.63
N PRO A 236 -15.61 -16.92 -6.47
CA PRO A 236 -14.98 -18.06 -7.13
C PRO A 236 -15.63 -19.37 -6.67
N SER A 237 -15.40 -20.42 -7.45
CA SER A 237 -15.70 -21.78 -6.98
C SER A 237 -14.95 -22.04 -5.67
N LEU A 238 -15.63 -22.63 -4.69
CA LEU A 238 -14.99 -23.06 -3.45
C LEU A 238 -14.10 -24.28 -3.72
N PRO A 239 -13.00 -24.46 -2.96
CA PRO A 239 -12.14 -25.63 -3.08
C PRO A 239 -12.92 -26.94 -2.82
N GLU A 240 -12.60 -28.00 -3.56
CA GLU A 240 -13.12 -29.34 -3.25
C GLU A 240 -12.42 -29.90 -2.00
N THR A 241 -13.19 -30.31 -1.00
CA THR A 241 -12.66 -30.71 0.34
C THR A 241 -12.87 -32.19 0.66
N GLU A 242 -13.41 -33.00 -0.26
CA GLU A 242 -13.81 -34.40 -0.04
C GLU A 242 -14.62 -34.65 1.27
N GLY A 243 -15.30 -33.62 1.80
CA GLY A 243 -16.05 -33.69 3.06
C GLY A 243 -15.21 -33.56 4.35
N GLN A 244 -13.97 -33.09 4.25
CA GLN A 244 -13.07 -32.84 5.41
C GLN A 244 -12.99 -31.37 5.83
N GLU A 245 -13.91 -30.51 5.38
CA GLU A 245 -13.89 -29.09 5.72
C GLU A 245 -14.15 -28.83 7.21
N SER A 246 -13.20 -28.16 7.89
CA SER A 246 -13.39 -27.64 9.25
C SER A 246 -13.73 -26.14 9.28
N PHE A 247 -13.74 -25.47 8.13
CA PHE A 247 -13.92 -24.03 8.04
C PHE A 247 -15.34 -23.61 7.72
N ARG A 248 -15.68 -22.39 8.15
CA ARG A 248 -16.91 -21.68 7.80
C ARG A 248 -16.65 -20.73 6.63
N VAL A 249 -17.60 -20.59 5.72
CA VAL A 249 -17.48 -19.64 4.60
C VAL A 249 -18.13 -18.31 4.99
N LEU A 250 -17.32 -17.25 5.05
CA LEU A 250 -17.72 -15.87 5.30
C LEU A 250 -17.15 -15.00 4.17
N PRO A 251 -17.91 -14.77 3.08
CA PRO A 251 -17.40 -14.00 1.95
C PRO A 251 -17.00 -12.58 2.34
N THR A 252 -15.92 -12.07 1.74
CA THR A 252 -15.49 -10.69 1.95
C THR A 252 -16.28 -9.76 1.03
N LEU A 253 -17.03 -8.84 1.62
CA LEU A 253 -17.67 -7.72 0.94
C LEU A 253 -16.78 -6.48 1.05
N ARG A 254 -16.40 -5.91 -0.09
CA ARG A 254 -15.40 -4.83 -0.17
C ARG A 254 -15.85 -3.63 -0.99
N ASN A 255 -15.22 -2.49 -0.76
CA ASN A 255 -15.35 -1.29 -1.62
C ASN A 255 -14.12 -1.06 -2.50
N TRP A 256 -13.26 -2.07 -2.64
CA TRP A 256 -12.04 -1.98 -3.43
C TRP A 256 -11.95 -3.10 -4.47
N THR A 257 -11.40 -2.78 -5.63
CA THR A 257 -11.27 -3.72 -6.77
C THR A 257 -10.00 -4.57 -6.65
N ASP A 258 -9.88 -5.66 -7.43
CA ASP A 258 -8.72 -6.60 -7.32
C ASP A 258 -7.34 -5.96 -7.54
N ASP A 259 -7.31 -4.79 -8.17
CA ASP A 259 -6.12 -3.95 -8.34
C ASP A 259 -5.82 -3.01 -7.15
N GLY A 260 -6.60 -3.12 -6.07
CA GLY A 260 -6.45 -2.36 -4.82
C GLY A 260 -7.08 -0.96 -4.82
N VAL A 261 -7.77 -0.53 -5.88
CA VAL A 261 -8.41 0.79 -5.92
C VAL A 261 -9.59 0.83 -4.95
N VAL A 262 -9.55 1.77 -3.99
CA VAL A 262 -10.60 1.98 -2.99
C VAL A 262 -11.64 2.98 -3.52
N ARG A 263 -12.92 2.60 -3.52
CA ARG A 263 -14.07 3.45 -3.84
C ARG A 263 -14.71 3.98 -2.55
N SER A 264 -14.00 4.89 -1.87
CA SER A 264 -14.49 5.52 -0.64
C SER A 264 -15.78 6.30 -0.86
N ASP A 265 -15.95 6.88 -2.05
CA ASP A 265 -17.15 7.59 -2.47
C ASP A 265 -18.43 6.75 -2.30
N LEU A 266 -18.38 5.45 -2.55
CA LEU A 266 -19.55 4.57 -2.41
C LEU A 266 -19.93 4.38 -0.93
N VAL A 267 -18.92 4.16 -0.07
CA VAL A 267 -19.14 3.93 1.36
C VAL A 267 -19.61 5.22 2.03
N ASP A 268 -18.92 6.33 1.78
CA ASP A 268 -19.25 7.62 2.40
C ASP A 268 -20.68 8.07 2.02
N ASN A 269 -21.06 7.94 0.74
CA ASN A 269 -22.42 8.27 0.29
C ASN A 269 -23.49 7.37 0.93
N MET A 270 -23.20 6.07 1.13
CA MET A 270 -24.09 5.14 1.81
C MET A 270 -24.25 5.50 3.29
N LEU A 271 -23.17 5.88 3.97
CA LEU A 271 -23.18 6.19 5.40
C LEU A 271 -23.94 7.47 5.76
N VAL A 272 -23.83 8.51 4.93
CA VAL A 272 -24.46 9.84 5.18
C VAL A 272 -26.00 9.76 5.18
N VAL A 273 -26.61 8.78 4.50
CA VAL A 273 -28.06 8.66 4.38
C VAL A 273 -28.57 7.49 5.25
N PRO A 274 -29.35 7.73 6.33
CA PRO A 274 -29.88 6.67 7.19
C PRO A 274 -30.61 5.55 6.45
N GLU A 275 -31.46 5.91 5.48
CA GLU A 275 -32.21 4.95 4.68
C GLU A 275 -31.28 4.09 3.79
N SER A 276 -30.18 4.66 3.28
CA SER A 276 -29.18 3.91 2.51
C SER A 276 -28.47 2.85 3.36
N ARG A 277 -28.15 3.19 4.62
CA ARG A 277 -27.59 2.23 5.58
C ARG A 277 -28.54 1.06 5.81
N ASP A 278 -29.82 1.33 6.05
CA ASP A 278 -30.82 0.28 6.30
C ASP A 278 -31.04 -0.61 5.07
N ILE A 279 -31.09 -0.02 3.86
CA ILE A 279 -31.16 -0.77 2.60
C ILE A 279 -29.95 -1.69 2.44
N HIS A 280 -28.76 -1.16 2.72
CA HIS A 280 -27.52 -1.90 2.54
C HIS A 280 -27.39 -3.04 3.57
N VAL A 281 -27.74 -2.79 4.84
CA VAL A 281 -27.81 -3.84 5.88
C VAL A 281 -28.71 -4.98 5.42
N GLN A 282 -29.91 -4.67 4.91
CA GLN A 282 -30.83 -5.70 4.44
C GLN A 282 -30.26 -6.47 3.24
N ALA A 283 -29.60 -5.79 2.30
CA ALA A 283 -28.97 -6.45 1.15
C ALA A 283 -27.89 -7.47 1.57
N ILE A 284 -27.09 -7.13 2.59
CA ILE A 284 -26.08 -8.05 3.15
C ILE A 284 -26.75 -9.25 3.81
N VAL A 285 -27.77 -9.03 4.64
CA VAL A 285 -28.50 -10.11 5.32
C VAL A 285 -29.16 -11.04 4.30
N ASP A 286 -29.81 -10.49 3.28
CA ASP A 286 -30.47 -11.25 2.22
C ASP A 286 -29.46 -12.13 1.47
N LEU A 287 -28.29 -11.60 1.13
CA LEU A 287 -27.21 -12.36 0.50
C LEU A 287 -26.76 -13.54 1.38
N VAL A 288 -26.42 -13.27 2.64
CA VAL A 288 -25.89 -14.28 3.57
C VAL A 288 -26.91 -15.38 3.88
N VAL A 289 -28.20 -15.03 3.95
CA VAL A 289 -29.27 -16.00 4.19
C VAL A 289 -29.58 -16.81 2.92
N ALA A 290 -29.72 -16.15 1.77
CA ALA A 290 -30.08 -16.81 0.51
C ALA A 290 -29.03 -17.81 0.06
N GLU A 291 -27.75 -17.45 0.17
CA GLU A 291 -26.62 -18.30 -0.23
C GLU A 291 -26.15 -19.24 0.89
N MET A 292 -26.82 -19.23 2.04
CA MET A 292 -26.52 -20.08 3.21
C MET A 292 -25.10 -19.93 3.77
N TYR A 293 -24.46 -18.77 3.58
CA TYR A 293 -23.16 -18.50 4.19
C TYR A 293 -23.25 -18.48 5.72
N ALA A 294 -22.13 -18.77 6.40
CA ALA A 294 -22.08 -18.75 7.86
C ALA A 294 -22.09 -17.33 8.44
N GLY A 295 -21.81 -16.33 7.60
CA GLY A 295 -21.71 -14.92 7.96
C GLY A 295 -21.18 -14.09 6.80
N ILE A 296 -20.77 -12.86 7.10
CA ILE A 296 -20.07 -11.97 6.17
C ILE A 296 -18.80 -11.43 6.82
N ASP A 297 -17.79 -11.21 6.00
CA ASP A 297 -16.56 -10.50 6.33
C ASP A 297 -16.59 -9.14 5.63
N LEU A 298 -16.51 -8.03 6.35
CA LEU A 298 -16.66 -6.69 5.77
C LEU A 298 -15.32 -5.95 5.72
N ASP A 299 -14.94 -5.50 4.53
CA ASP A 299 -13.68 -4.78 4.28
C ASP A 299 -13.91 -3.50 3.47
N TYR A 300 -14.48 -2.51 4.17
CA TYR A 300 -14.64 -1.16 3.67
C TYR A 300 -13.48 -0.28 4.12
N ARG A 301 -12.85 0.39 3.17
CA ARG A 301 -11.62 1.17 3.34
C ARG A 301 -11.80 2.60 2.87
N GLY A 302 -10.92 3.49 3.35
CA GLY A 302 -10.87 4.90 2.94
C GLY A 302 -12.07 5.72 3.42
N ILE A 303 -12.72 5.29 4.50
CA ILE A 303 -13.90 5.94 5.07
C ILE A 303 -13.48 7.30 5.63
N ASN A 304 -14.26 8.34 5.33
CA ASN A 304 -14.00 9.66 5.91
C ASN A 304 -14.07 9.61 7.46
N PRO A 305 -13.03 10.03 8.21
CA PRO A 305 -13.04 10.07 9.67
C PRO A 305 -14.22 10.84 10.29
N ASP A 306 -14.77 11.83 9.59
CA ASP A 306 -15.95 12.58 10.03
C ASP A 306 -17.22 11.71 10.13
N LEU A 307 -17.24 10.55 9.45
CA LEU A 307 -18.36 9.59 9.42
C LEU A 307 -18.19 8.45 10.43
N ARG A 308 -17.30 8.60 11.42
CA ARG A 308 -17.02 7.58 12.44
C ARG A 308 -18.28 7.09 13.16
N ALA A 309 -19.17 8.00 13.55
CA ALA A 309 -20.40 7.65 14.26
C ALA A 309 -21.38 6.90 13.35
N GLU A 310 -21.51 7.34 12.09
CA GLU A 310 -22.37 6.75 11.08
C GLU A 310 -21.93 5.33 10.72
N TYR A 311 -20.61 5.11 10.57
CA TYR A 311 -20.03 3.79 10.32
C TYR A 311 -20.21 2.85 11.50
N THR A 312 -19.96 3.33 12.72
CA THR A 312 -20.17 2.55 13.95
C THR A 312 -21.63 2.11 14.07
N SER A 313 -22.57 3.03 13.85
CA SER A 313 -24.01 2.72 13.87
C SER A 313 -24.41 1.76 12.75
N PHE A 314 -23.85 1.89 11.55
CA PHE A 314 -24.09 0.95 10.45
C PHE A 314 -23.62 -0.47 10.80
N ALA A 315 -22.38 -0.60 11.32
CA ALA A 315 -21.81 -1.89 11.69
C ALA A 315 -22.58 -2.56 12.86
N GLN A 316 -23.02 -1.79 13.85
CA GLN A 316 -23.87 -2.28 14.95
C GLN A 316 -25.21 -2.83 14.44
N LYS A 317 -25.91 -2.08 13.59
CA LYS A 317 -27.17 -2.54 12.96
C LYS A 317 -26.96 -3.80 12.13
N LEU A 318 -25.85 -3.88 11.39
CA LEU A 318 -25.50 -5.05 10.61
C LEU A 318 -25.26 -6.27 11.50
N ALA A 319 -24.50 -6.10 12.59
CA ALA A 319 -24.24 -7.15 13.57
C ALA A 319 -25.53 -7.70 14.15
N GLU A 320 -26.40 -6.84 14.67
CA GLU A 320 -27.70 -7.21 15.25
C GLU A 320 -28.55 -7.99 14.24
N ALA A 321 -28.63 -7.51 13.00
CA ALA A 321 -29.43 -8.15 11.95
C ALA A 321 -28.88 -9.53 11.53
N LEU A 322 -27.56 -9.68 11.48
CA LEU A 322 -26.90 -10.97 11.20
C LEU A 322 -27.07 -11.95 12.37
N HIS A 323 -26.85 -11.51 13.60
CA HIS A 323 -27.00 -12.33 14.81
C HIS A 323 -28.44 -12.81 15.01
N ALA A 324 -29.44 -11.98 14.70
CA ALA A 324 -30.85 -12.37 14.71
C ALA A 324 -31.17 -13.52 13.73
N ASN A 325 -30.33 -13.72 12.71
CA ASN A 325 -30.42 -14.82 11.75
C ASN A 325 -29.41 -15.95 12.02
N GLY A 326 -28.73 -15.94 13.18
CA GLY A 326 -27.70 -16.90 13.55
C GLY A 326 -26.45 -16.85 12.65
N LYS A 327 -26.19 -15.70 12.03
CA LYS A 327 -25.05 -15.45 11.14
C LYS A 327 -23.95 -14.71 11.88
N ARG A 328 -22.69 -14.93 11.49
CA ARG A 328 -21.53 -14.24 12.04
C ARG A 328 -21.22 -12.94 11.30
N PHE A 329 -20.56 -12.02 11.98
CA PHE A 329 -20.04 -10.79 11.40
C PHE A 329 -18.56 -10.60 11.76
N THR A 330 -17.69 -10.62 10.76
CA THR A 330 -16.28 -10.25 10.90
C THR A 330 -16.02 -8.92 10.19
N LEU A 331 -15.13 -8.11 10.77
CA LEU A 331 -14.89 -6.74 10.31
C LEU A 331 -13.40 -6.47 10.15
N HIS A 332 -13.02 -5.89 9.02
CA HIS A 332 -11.71 -5.31 8.79
C HIS A 332 -11.73 -3.81 9.16
N VAL A 333 -10.67 -3.36 9.82
CA VAL A 333 -10.40 -1.94 10.07
C VAL A 333 -9.02 -1.57 9.56
N GLU A 334 -8.76 -0.28 9.37
CA GLU A 334 -7.43 0.19 8.98
C GLU A 334 -6.43 0.12 10.15
N SER A 335 -5.14 0.05 9.81
CA SER A 335 -4.08 0.02 10.82
C SER A 335 -4.12 1.28 11.68
N PRO A 336 -4.13 1.14 13.01
CA PRO A 336 -4.09 2.30 13.90
C PRO A 336 -2.68 2.90 13.86
N MET A 337 -2.59 4.22 13.99
CA MET A 337 -1.32 4.95 14.01
C MET A 337 -1.00 5.37 15.44
N GLN A 338 0.13 4.93 15.97
CA GLN A 338 0.59 5.38 17.28
C GLN A 338 0.99 6.86 17.22
N ILE A 339 0.33 7.71 18.01
CA ILE A 339 0.56 9.16 18.06
C ILE A 339 1.21 9.60 19.39
N ALA A 340 1.19 8.74 20.41
CA ALA A 340 1.95 8.86 21.65
C ALA A 340 2.18 7.46 22.23
N GLU A 341 2.99 7.35 23.29
CA GLU A 341 3.30 6.07 23.95
C GLU A 341 2.05 5.25 24.30
N ASP A 342 1.01 5.94 24.78
CA ASP A 342 -0.27 5.41 25.26
C ASP A 342 -1.46 5.68 24.31
N ARG A 343 -1.25 6.42 23.20
CA ARG A 343 -2.35 6.88 22.32
C ARG A 343 -2.19 6.44 20.87
N TRP A 344 -3.32 6.02 20.32
CA TRP A 344 -3.46 5.51 18.96
C TRP A 344 -4.60 6.22 18.23
N GLU A 345 -4.33 6.67 17.02
CA GLU A 345 -5.32 7.20 16.09
C GLU A 345 -5.91 6.04 15.27
N THR A 346 -7.24 6.00 15.16
CA THR A 346 -8.01 4.91 14.55
C THR A 346 -8.87 5.38 13.38
N GLY A 347 -8.80 6.66 13.00
CA GLY A 347 -9.56 7.22 11.88
C GLY A 347 -11.07 7.06 12.08
N ALA A 348 -11.75 6.54 11.06
CA ALA A 348 -13.20 6.34 11.07
C ALA A 348 -13.67 5.15 11.95
N TYR A 349 -12.77 4.39 12.57
CA TYR A 349 -13.10 3.12 13.22
C TYR A 349 -13.15 3.26 14.74
N ASP A 350 -14.34 3.12 15.33
CA ASP A 350 -14.49 3.01 16.78
C ASP A 350 -14.22 1.60 17.29
N TRP A 351 -12.95 1.31 17.59
CA TRP A 351 -12.52 -0.04 17.96
C TRP A 351 -13.32 -0.61 19.14
N GLN A 352 -13.62 0.19 20.16
CA GLN A 352 -14.36 -0.28 21.34
C GLN A 352 -15.80 -0.61 20.97
N ALA A 353 -16.51 0.30 20.30
CA ALA A 353 -17.92 0.09 19.93
C ALA A 353 -18.09 -1.01 18.87
N LEU A 354 -17.20 -1.06 17.88
CA LEU A 354 -17.18 -2.08 16.84
C LEU A 354 -16.81 -3.46 17.42
N GLY A 355 -15.78 -3.53 18.28
CA GLY A 355 -15.32 -4.77 18.92
C GLY A 355 -16.37 -5.44 19.80
N ARG A 356 -17.25 -4.66 20.44
CA ARG A 356 -18.40 -5.18 21.19
C ARG A 356 -19.41 -5.90 20.27
N SER A 357 -19.55 -5.43 19.03
CA SER A 357 -20.61 -5.85 18.09
C SER A 357 -20.23 -7.05 17.23
N VAL A 358 -18.95 -7.23 16.91
CA VAL A 358 -18.50 -8.24 15.93
C VAL A 358 -18.15 -9.59 16.57
N ASP A 359 -18.08 -10.63 15.75
CA ASP A 359 -17.58 -11.96 16.09
C ASP A 359 -16.06 -12.13 15.84
N GLY A 360 -15.49 -11.28 14.99
CA GLY A 360 -14.07 -11.24 14.67
C GLY A 360 -13.65 -9.84 14.19
N PHE A 361 -12.51 -9.37 14.68
CA PHE A 361 -12.02 -8.01 14.48
C PHE A 361 -10.61 -8.07 13.87
N LYS A 362 -10.54 -7.79 12.58
CA LYS A 362 -9.33 -7.92 11.75
C LYS A 362 -8.69 -6.56 11.52
N PHE A 363 -7.36 -6.47 11.68
CA PHE A 363 -6.59 -5.27 11.37
C PHE A 363 -5.24 -5.64 10.72
N PRO A 364 -4.70 -4.83 9.79
CA PRO A 364 -3.41 -5.12 9.17
C PRO A 364 -2.29 -5.06 10.21
N ALA A 365 -1.52 -6.15 10.31
CA ALA A 365 -0.34 -6.19 11.15
C ALA A 365 0.79 -5.32 10.56
N ILE A 366 1.71 -4.88 11.41
CA ILE A 366 2.85 -4.06 10.99
C ILE A 366 3.78 -4.90 10.11
N GLN A 367 4.02 -4.47 8.86
CA GLN A 367 4.86 -5.23 7.92
C GLN A 367 6.37 -5.16 8.24
N ASP A 368 6.81 -4.09 8.91
CA ASP A 368 8.21 -3.88 9.26
C ASP A 368 8.76 -5.04 10.11
N PRO A 369 9.80 -5.76 9.65
CA PRO A 369 10.47 -6.79 10.44
C PRO A 369 10.91 -6.35 11.82
N GLY A 370 11.38 -5.10 11.97
CA GLY A 370 11.84 -4.57 13.25
C GLY A 370 10.72 -4.48 14.30
N ALA A 371 9.45 -4.44 13.87
CA ALA A 371 8.31 -4.36 14.78
C ALA A 371 8.10 -5.63 15.62
N TYR A 372 8.68 -6.75 15.23
CA TYR A 372 8.53 -8.06 15.88
C TYR A 372 9.69 -8.43 16.82
N ALA A 373 10.66 -7.52 17.02
CA ALA A 373 11.63 -7.66 18.09
C ALA A 373 10.91 -7.69 19.47
N PRO A 374 11.49 -8.32 20.51
CA PRO A 374 10.94 -8.26 21.87
C PRO A 374 10.73 -6.81 22.33
N GLY A 375 9.51 -6.46 22.77
CA GLY A 375 9.13 -5.09 23.12
C GLY A 375 8.98 -4.13 21.92
N GLY A 376 8.93 -4.67 20.69
CA GLY A 376 8.78 -3.91 19.46
C GLY A 376 7.35 -3.43 19.21
N ALA A 377 7.16 -2.65 18.14
CA ALA A 377 5.90 -1.96 17.85
C ALA A 377 4.69 -2.90 17.67
N MET A 378 4.88 -4.14 17.20
CA MET A 378 3.78 -5.09 17.09
C MET A 378 3.31 -5.57 18.46
N GLU A 379 4.24 -5.76 19.41
CA GLU A 379 3.89 -6.11 20.79
C GLU A 379 3.16 -4.96 21.49
N THR A 380 3.63 -3.72 21.29
CA THR A 380 2.93 -2.51 21.79
C THR A 380 1.51 -2.39 21.20
N LEU A 381 1.36 -2.67 19.90
CA LEU A 381 0.05 -2.69 19.25
C LEU A 381 -0.87 -3.76 19.85
N LEU A 382 -0.35 -4.96 20.15
CA LEU A 382 -1.15 -6.04 20.75
C LEU A 382 -1.62 -5.67 22.17
N TRP A 383 -0.75 -5.11 23.00
CA TRP A 383 -1.11 -4.58 24.31
C TRP A 383 -2.29 -3.61 24.25
N TRP A 384 -2.22 -2.66 23.32
CA TRP A 384 -3.30 -1.70 23.13
C TRP A 384 -4.56 -2.36 22.57
N ALA A 385 -4.43 -3.20 21.53
CA ALA A 385 -5.55 -3.83 20.83
C ALA A 385 -6.39 -4.72 21.76
N VAL A 386 -5.77 -5.56 22.60
CA VAL A 386 -6.51 -6.41 23.56
C VAL A 386 -7.10 -5.61 24.73
N GLY A 387 -6.68 -4.36 24.91
CA GLY A 387 -7.30 -3.39 25.80
C GLY A 387 -8.51 -2.68 25.18
N GLN A 388 -8.62 -2.64 23.85
CA GLN A 388 -9.75 -2.02 23.15
C GLN A 388 -10.84 -3.04 22.76
N VAL A 389 -10.43 -4.25 22.35
CA VAL A 389 -11.31 -5.30 21.84
C VAL A 389 -11.05 -6.59 22.61
N GLU A 390 -12.11 -7.34 22.91
CA GLU A 390 -11.97 -8.64 23.58
C GLU A 390 -10.99 -9.54 22.82
N ARG A 391 -9.93 -9.98 23.49
CA ARG A 391 -8.82 -10.75 22.89
C ARG A 391 -9.26 -11.92 22.02
N TYR A 392 -10.33 -12.62 22.36
CA TYR A 392 -10.82 -13.78 21.62
C TYR A 392 -11.48 -13.43 20.28
N LYS A 393 -11.73 -12.14 20.03
CA LYS A 393 -12.23 -11.62 18.76
C LYS A 393 -11.12 -11.03 17.89
N VAL A 394 -9.98 -10.68 18.47
CA VAL A 394 -8.87 -10.02 17.79
C VAL A 394 -8.20 -10.98 16.79
N GLN A 395 -8.00 -10.53 15.55
CA GLN A 395 -7.33 -11.27 14.48
C GLN A 395 -6.37 -10.36 13.69
N PRO A 396 -5.08 -10.26 14.06
CA PRO A 396 -4.11 -9.53 13.25
C PRO A 396 -3.97 -10.18 11.87
N MET A 397 -3.87 -9.37 10.81
CA MET A 397 -3.70 -9.86 9.45
C MET A 397 -2.22 -9.93 9.09
N PHE A 398 -1.67 -11.13 9.01
CA PHE A 398 -0.32 -11.39 8.48
C PHE A 398 -0.38 -11.67 6.98
N THR A 399 0.73 -11.42 6.28
CA THR A 399 0.94 -11.84 4.90
C THR A 399 1.83 -13.08 4.88
N ALA A 400 1.57 -13.99 3.94
CA ALA A 400 2.44 -15.14 3.67
C ALA A 400 3.62 -14.81 2.73
N ARG A 401 3.68 -13.57 2.23
CA ARG A 401 4.72 -13.11 1.32
C ARG A 401 5.91 -12.51 2.07
N SER A 402 7.11 -12.78 1.57
CA SER A 402 8.35 -12.11 1.95
C SER A 402 8.28 -10.60 1.68
N VAL A 403 9.10 -9.83 2.38
CA VAL A 403 9.13 -8.37 2.24
C VAL A 403 10.52 -7.92 1.79
N GLU A 404 10.55 -7.09 0.75
CA GLU A 404 11.75 -6.43 0.22
C GLU A 404 11.69 -4.93 0.53
N ASN A 405 12.77 -4.38 1.09
CA ASN A 405 12.95 -2.94 1.19
C ASN A 405 13.65 -2.42 -0.06
N ALA A 406 12.89 -1.70 -0.87
CA ALA A 406 13.32 -1.06 -2.10
C ALA A 406 13.45 0.45 -1.90
N GLY A 407 14.56 0.90 -1.30
CA GLY A 407 14.85 2.32 -1.14
C GLY A 407 13.93 3.04 -0.14
N GLY A 408 13.55 2.36 0.94
CA GLY A 408 12.65 2.85 2.00
C GLY A 408 11.18 2.52 1.79
N VAL A 409 10.86 1.69 0.78
CA VAL A 409 9.50 1.21 0.49
C VAL A 409 9.50 -0.31 0.63
N LEU A 410 8.61 -0.83 1.48
CA LEU A 410 8.41 -2.26 1.63
C LEU A 410 7.53 -2.79 0.48
N GLN A 411 7.98 -3.85 -0.18
CA GLN A 411 7.28 -4.52 -1.28
C GLN A 411 7.14 -6.01 -0.97
N GLU A 412 5.97 -6.58 -1.21
CA GLU A 412 5.73 -8.01 -1.00
C GLU A 412 6.20 -8.84 -2.20
N ARG A 413 6.81 -10.00 -1.94
CA ARG A 413 7.24 -11.00 -2.94
C ARG A 413 6.97 -12.42 -2.43
N THR A 414 6.76 -13.37 -3.31
CA THR A 414 6.66 -14.78 -2.89
C THR A 414 7.99 -15.25 -2.31
N TYR A 415 7.95 -16.25 -1.41
CA TYR A 415 9.15 -16.82 -0.79
C TYR A 415 10.16 -17.33 -1.83
N ARG A 416 9.67 -18.05 -2.85
CA ARG A 416 10.47 -18.57 -3.97
C ARG A 416 11.07 -17.45 -4.82
N ASP A 417 10.31 -16.40 -5.13
CA ASP A 417 10.83 -15.29 -5.94
C ASP A 417 11.88 -14.48 -5.20
N ALA A 418 11.75 -14.35 -3.88
CA ALA A 418 12.78 -13.78 -3.03
C ALA A 418 14.06 -14.64 -3.07
N LEU A 419 13.96 -15.94 -2.80
CA LEU A 419 15.12 -16.85 -2.85
C LEU A 419 15.80 -16.92 -4.22
N ALA A 420 15.05 -16.69 -5.31
CA ALA A 420 15.62 -16.68 -6.66
C ALA A 420 16.66 -15.58 -6.87
N GLU A 421 16.63 -14.48 -6.10
CA GLU A 421 17.64 -13.41 -6.18
C GLU A 421 19.05 -13.91 -5.78
N LEU A 422 19.12 -14.90 -4.89
CA LEU A 422 20.37 -15.52 -4.46
C LEU A 422 20.96 -16.48 -5.51
N SER A 423 20.22 -16.82 -6.56
CA SER A 423 20.64 -17.75 -7.61
C SER A 423 21.33 -17.07 -8.80
N LYS A 424 21.56 -15.76 -8.76
CA LYS A 424 22.19 -15.03 -9.88
C LYS A 424 23.66 -15.42 -10.03
N LEU A 425 24.06 -15.69 -11.28
CA LEU A 425 25.39 -16.20 -11.64
C LEU A 425 26.19 -15.22 -12.47
N ALA A 426 27.48 -15.11 -12.14
CA ALA A 426 28.50 -14.48 -12.96
C ALA A 426 29.64 -15.47 -13.25
N VAL A 427 30.31 -15.32 -14.39
CA VAL A 427 31.57 -16.02 -14.68
C VAL A 427 32.69 -15.33 -13.90
N ALA A 428 33.31 -16.05 -12.96
CA ALA A 428 34.39 -15.53 -12.14
C ALA A 428 35.75 -15.71 -12.83
N GLU A 429 36.00 -16.90 -13.39
CA GLU A 429 37.24 -17.23 -14.12
C GLU A 429 36.95 -18.23 -15.26
N GLY A 430 37.63 -18.07 -16.40
CA GLY A 430 37.51 -18.92 -17.59
C GLY A 430 36.86 -18.22 -18.78
N ASP A 431 36.90 -18.87 -19.96
CA ASP A 431 36.35 -18.37 -21.23
C ASP A 431 35.07 -19.15 -21.63
N ASP A 432 34.22 -18.55 -22.46
CA ASP A 432 33.00 -19.18 -22.98
C ASP A 432 33.29 -20.39 -23.92
N LEU A 433 34.55 -20.54 -24.31
CA LEU A 433 35.07 -21.58 -25.21
C LEU A 433 36.21 -22.33 -24.52
N LEU A 434 36.00 -23.62 -24.25
CA LEU A 434 36.92 -24.45 -23.47
C LEU A 434 37.42 -25.64 -24.30
N VAL A 435 38.67 -26.04 -24.10
CA VAL A 435 39.16 -27.35 -24.55
C VAL A 435 39.09 -28.37 -23.40
N PRO A 436 39.05 -29.69 -23.69
CA PRO A 436 39.03 -30.70 -22.62
C PRO A 436 40.16 -30.54 -21.61
N GLY A 437 39.79 -30.44 -20.33
CA GLY A 437 40.71 -30.19 -19.22
C GLY A 437 40.83 -28.73 -18.77
N ASP A 438 40.27 -27.77 -19.50
CA ASP A 438 40.15 -26.38 -19.02
C ASP A 438 39.14 -26.28 -17.87
N GLU A 439 39.33 -25.30 -17.00
CA GLU A 439 38.46 -25.03 -15.85
C GLU A 439 37.63 -23.76 -16.09
N LEU A 440 36.37 -23.79 -15.67
CA LEU A 440 35.49 -22.64 -15.59
C LEU A 440 34.98 -22.50 -14.16
N THR A 441 35.16 -21.32 -13.57
CA THR A 441 34.63 -20.99 -12.26
C THR A 441 33.49 -19.99 -12.39
N VAL A 442 32.32 -20.38 -11.92
CA VAL A 442 31.15 -19.50 -11.79
C VAL A 442 30.95 -19.10 -10.34
N SER A 443 30.40 -17.92 -10.10
CA SER A 443 30.14 -17.39 -8.76
C SER A 443 28.74 -16.81 -8.63
N LEU A 444 28.16 -16.95 -7.43
CA LEU A 444 26.95 -16.23 -7.05
C LEU A 444 27.24 -14.73 -6.93
N GLU A 445 26.31 -13.89 -7.40
CA GLU A 445 26.44 -12.42 -7.28
C GLU A 445 26.11 -11.91 -5.88
N SER A 446 25.28 -12.65 -5.14
CA SER A 446 24.85 -12.32 -3.77
C SER A 446 25.20 -13.47 -2.84
N VAL A 447 25.47 -13.15 -1.58
CA VAL A 447 26.00 -14.11 -0.60
C VAL A 447 25.02 -14.37 0.53
N GLY A 448 24.72 -15.65 0.75
CA GLY A 448 24.15 -16.20 1.98
C GLY A 448 22.72 -15.76 2.36
N VAL A 449 22.13 -16.53 3.27
CA VAL A 449 20.95 -16.13 4.04
C VAL A 449 21.38 -16.03 5.50
N GLU A 450 21.11 -14.90 6.13
CA GLU A 450 21.42 -14.65 7.54
C GLU A 450 20.18 -14.79 8.40
N PHE A 451 20.35 -15.24 9.65
CA PHE A 451 19.28 -15.29 10.64
C PHE A 451 19.41 -14.15 11.63
N ASP A 452 18.39 -13.29 11.69
CA ASP A 452 18.25 -12.31 12.75
C ASP A 452 17.56 -12.95 13.96
N GLY A 453 18.35 -13.26 14.99
CA GLY A 453 17.83 -13.83 16.24
C GLY A 453 16.95 -12.87 17.06
N THR A 454 16.97 -11.57 16.79
CA THR A 454 16.12 -10.58 17.48
C THR A 454 14.72 -10.57 16.90
N THR A 455 14.58 -10.53 15.57
CA THR A 455 13.26 -10.54 14.90
C THR A 455 12.78 -11.94 14.55
N GLY A 456 13.65 -12.95 14.68
CA GLY A 456 13.35 -14.34 14.34
C GLY A 456 13.13 -14.56 12.84
N ARG A 457 13.83 -13.79 11.99
CA ARG A 457 13.64 -13.80 10.54
C ARG A 457 14.94 -14.06 9.80
N TYR A 458 14.81 -14.80 8.70
CA TYR A 458 15.90 -14.92 7.74
C TYR A 458 15.90 -13.73 6.79
N TRP A 459 17.07 -13.21 6.46
CA TRP A 459 17.21 -12.06 5.58
C TRP A 459 18.48 -12.18 4.75
N PHE A 460 18.53 -11.43 3.66
CA PHE A 460 19.73 -11.26 2.85
C PHE A 460 19.69 -9.91 2.13
N THR A 461 20.82 -9.53 1.54
CA THR A 461 20.89 -8.37 0.64
C THR A 461 21.33 -8.80 -0.74
N TYR A 462 20.87 -8.06 -1.74
CA TYR A 462 21.33 -8.20 -3.12
C TYR A 462 21.35 -6.84 -3.79
N VAL A 463 22.11 -6.72 -4.89
CA VAL A 463 22.10 -5.52 -5.71
C VAL A 463 21.10 -5.73 -6.84
N ASP A 464 20.06 -4.90 -6.90
CA ASP A 464 19.11 -4.90 -8.00
C ASP A 464 19.78 -4.37 -9.26
N GLU A 465 20.08 -5.26 -10.22
CA GLU A 465 20.76 -4.94 -11.48
C GLU A 465 20.11 -3.77 -12.24
N ALA A 466 18.78 -3.65 -12.16
CA ALA A 466 18.04 -2.62 -12.89
C ALA A 466 18.26 -1.21 -12.31
N SER A 467 18.38 -1.09 -11.00
CA SER A 467 18.56 0.20 -10.31
C SER A 467 19.97 0.45 -9.79
N GLY A 468 20.80 -0.60 -9.70
CA GLY A 468 22.09 -0.58 -9.02
C GLY A 468 22.00 -0.34 -7.51
N GLN A 469 20.80 -0.44 -6.91
CA GLN A 469 20.61 -0.24 -5.48
C GLN A 469 20.70 -1.55 -4.73
N GLU A 470 21.29 -1.49 -3.54
CA GLU A 470 21.17 -2.57 -2.57
C GLU A 470 19.70 -2.68 -2.11
N ARG A 471 19.20 -3.91 -2.09
CA ARG A 471 17.89 -4.30 -1.56
C ARG A 471 18.12 -5.17 -0.34
N THR A 472 17.27 -5.02 0.66
CA THR A 472 17.21 -5.94 1.80
C THR A 472 15.93 -6.74 1.72
N VAL A 473 16.03 -8.05 1.79
CA VAL A 473 14.89 -8.96 1.74
C VAL A 473 14.79 -9.69 3.07
N TRP A 474 13.62 -9.67 3.69
CA TRP A 474 13.27 -10.54 4.83
C TRP A 474 12.31 -11.60 4.34
N LEU A 475 12.70 -12.85 4.56
CA LEU A 475 11.93 -14.01 4.15
C LEU A 475 10.74 -14.21 5.09
N GLU A 476 9.55 -14.34 4.50
CA GLU A 476 8.38 -14.86 5.18
C GLU A 476 8.21 -16.34 4.81
N ASP A 477 8.18 -17.18 5.83
CA ASP A 477 8.25 -18.64 5.72
C ASP A 477 7.61 -19.28 6.97
N ALA A 478 7.58 -20.61 7.05
CA ALA A 478 7.03 -21.29 8.22
C ALA A 478 7.73 -20.91 9.54
N SER A 479 9.04 -20.63 9.48
CA SER A 479 9.82 -20.26 10.67
C SER A 479 9.37 -18.92 11.23
N SER A 480 9.28 -17.89 10.39
CA SER A 480 8.88 -16.54 10.77
C SER A 480 7.41 -16.48 11.16
N LEU A 481 6.53 -17.19 10.45
CA LEU A 481 5.12 -17.27 10.83
C LEU A 481 4.95 -17.93 12.20
N SER A 482 5.62 -19.06 12.48
CA SER A 482 5.50 -19.76 13.77
C SER A 482 5.86 -18.85 14.97
N ARG A 483 6.86 -17.98 14.81
CA ARG A 483 7.28 -17.01 15.84
C ARG A 483 6.27 -15.90 16.04
N LYS A 484 5.68 -15.37 14.95
CA LYS A 484 4.60 -14.38 15.04
C LYS A 484 3.36 -14.96 15.72
N LEU A 485 3.01 -16.21 15.43
CA LEU A 485 1.90 -16.90 16.10
C LEU A 485 2.20 -17.12 17.59
N GLY A 486 3.44 -17.46 17.95
CA GLY A 486 3.86 -17.53 19.35
C GLY A 486 3.71 -16.19 20.10
N LEU A 487 3.90 -15.05 19.43
CA LEU A 487 3.59 -13.74 20.00
C LEU A 487 2.08 -13.59 20.27
N LEU A 488 1.21 -14.04 19.37
CA LEU A 488 -0.25 -13.98 19.57
C LEU A 488 -0.71 -14.87 20.74
N GLU A 489 -0.11 -16.05 20.92
CA GLU A 489 -0.42 -16.95 22.02
C GLU A 489 -0.12 -16.35 23.39
N ARG A 490 0.97 -15.59 23.53
CA ARG A 490 1.32 -14.91 24.79
C ARG A 490 0.21 -13.99 25.29
N PHE A 491 -0.57 -13.42 24.37
CA PHE A 491 -1.70 -12.54 24.65
C PHE A 491 -3.06 -13.27 24.65
N ASN A 492 -3.10 -14.59 24.46
CA ASN A 492 -4.35 -15.35 24.24
C ASN A 492 -5.24 -14.73 23.15
N VAL A 493 -4.63 -14.23 22.08
CA VAL A 493 -5.36 -13.64 20.95
C VAL A 493 -6.20 -14.73 20.26
N GLY A 494 -7.41 -14.37 19.89
CA GLY A 494 -8.44 -15.28 19.42
C GLY A 494 -8.21 -15.86 18.03
N GLY A 495 -7.32 -15.27 17.25
CA GLY A 495 -6.98 -15.80 15.94
C GLY A 495 -6.00 -14.96 15.14
N VAL A 496 -5.85 -15.34 13.87
CA VAL A 496 -5.01 -14.69 12.87
C VAL A 496 -5.69 -14.80 11.50
N ALA A 497 -5.59 -13.73 10.72
CA ALA A 497 -5.93 -13.77 9.30
C ALA A 497 -4.62 -13.85 8.50
N VAL A 498 -4.52 -14.79 7.55
CA VAL A 498 -3.32 -14.95 6.72
C VAL A 498 -3.66 -14.67 5.26
N ARG A 499 -3.15 -13.53 4.78
CA ARG A 499 -3.25 -13.11 3.38
C ARG A 499 -2.25 -13.84 2.51
N ALA A 500 -2.58 -13.99 1.24
CA ALA A 500 -1.70 -14.57 0.22
C ALA A 500 -1.25 -16.01 0.51
N LEU A 501 -1.92 -16.74 1.42
CA LEU A 501 -1.53 -18.10 1.82
C LEU A 501 -1.55 -19.10 0.64
N TRP A 502 -2.35 -18.81 -0.39
CA TRP A 502 -2.56 -19.62 -1.58
C TRP A 502 -1.57 -19.35 -2.71
N ASP A 503 -0.77 -18.29 -2.61
CA ASP A 503 0.07 -17.86 -3.71
C ASP A 503 1.15 -18.91 -4.02
N GLU A 504 1.23 -19.29 -5.28
CA GLU A 504 2.26 -20.19 -5.77
C GLU A 504 3.64 -19.58 -5.50
N GLY A 505 4.47 -20.34 -4.78
CA GLY A 505 5.84 -19.92 -4.45
C GLY A 505 6.03 -19.44 -3.02
N ASN A 506 4.98 -19.36 -2.19
CA ASN A 506 5.17 -19.24 -0.75
C ASN A 506 5.69 -20.55 -0.13
N ASP A 507 6.22 -20.51 1.10
CA ASP A 507 6.71 -21.71 1.79
C ASP A 507 5.53 -22.67 2.07
N PRO A 508 5.51 -23.87 1.47
CA PRO A 508 4.37 -24.79 1.61
C PRO A 508 4.16 -25.25 3.06
N ARG A 509 5.20 -25.22 3.92
CA ARG A 509 5.10 -25.59 5.34
C ARG A 509 4.25 -24.62 6.16
N MET A 510 3.94 -23.42 5.64
CA MET A 510 3.07 -22.47 6.35
C MET A 510 1.69 -23.07 6.63
N TRP A 511 1.19 -23.94 5.75
CA TRP A 511 -0.04 -24.68 5.96
C TRP A 511 0.00 -25.63 7.17
N ASP A 512 1.16 -26.26 7.42
CA ASP A 512 1.35 -27.09 8.61
C ASP A 512 1.36 -26.23 9.88
N VAL A 513 2.06 -25.08 9.83
CA VAL A 513 2.13 -24.15 10.96
C VAL A 513 0.75 -23.61 11.34
N VAL A 514 -0.06 -23.17 10.37
CA VAL A 514 -1.40 -22.65 10.68
C VAL A 514 -2.36 -23.74 11.14
N ARG A 515 -2.26 -24.96 10.60
CA ARG A 515 -3.05 -26.11 11.07
C ARG A 515 -2.70 -26.45 12.52
N ASP A 516 -1.41 -26.55 12.82
CA ASP A 516 -0.94 -26.90 14.16
C ASP A 516 -1.37 -25.82 15.15
N TYR A 517 -1.24 -24.54 14.79
CA TYR A 517 -1.75 -23.41 15.56
C TYR A 517 -3.26 -23.53 15.82
N GLN A 518 -4.08 -23.75 14.79
CA GLN A 518 -5.54 -23.88 14.91
C GLN A 518 -5.96 -25.07 15.80
N SER A 519 -5.20 -26.15 15.77
CA SER A 519 -5.50 -27.38 16.53
C SER A 519 -4.99 -27.35 17.98
N SER A 520 -4.10 -26.42 18.30
CA SER A 520 -3.36 -26.40 19.57
C SER A 520 -3.98 -25.47 20.60
N VAL A 521 -3.95 -25.90 21.86
CA VAL A 521 -4.09 -25.05 23.05
C VAL A 521 -2.74 -24.88 23.77
N GLN A 522 -1.67 -25.40 23.17
CA GLN A 522 -0.29 -25.40 23.66
C GLN A 522 0.60 -24.56 22.74
N ALA A 523 1.78 -24.17 23.24
CA ALA A 523 2.69 -23.28 22.52
C ALA A 523 3.02 -23.73 21.09
N VAL A 524 2.99 -22.81 20.13
CA VAL A 524 3.46 -23.04 18.76
C VAL A 524 4.89 -23.57 18.80
N VAL A 525 5.11 -24.73 18.18
CA VAL A 525 6.45 -25.28 18.01
C VAL A 525 7.20 -24.40 17.01
N THR A 526 8.31 -23.82 17.43
CA THR A 526 9.18 -23.06 16.54
C THR A 526 9.73 -23.97 15.45
N VAL A 527 9.49 -23.60 14.20
CA VAL A 527 10.05 -24.27 13.02
C VAL A 527 11.29 -23.50 12.60
N ASP A 528 12.34 -24.19 12.20
CA ASP A 528 13.54 -23.58 11.60
C ASP A 528 13.59 -23.85 10.09
N SER A 529 14.32 -23.00 9.37
CA SER A 529 14.53 -23.15 7.92
C SER A 529 15.98 -23.54 7.63
N SER A 530 16.16 -24.40 6.63
CA SER A 530 17.46 -24.79 6.11
C SER A 530 17.60 -24.37 4.66
N PHE A 531 18.81 -23.96 4.27
CA PHE A 531 19.11 -23.48 2.92
C PHE A 531 20.39 -24.15 2.41
N SER A 532 20.37 -24.59 1.16
CA SER A 532 21.52 -25.11 0.44
C SER A 532 21.57 -24.55 -0.98
N VAL A 533 22.77 -24.56 -1.55
CA VAL A 533 22.99 -24.25 -2.97
C VAL A 533 23.15 -25.56 -3.73
N VAL A 534 22.50 -25.71 -4.87
CA VAL A 534 22.65 -26.87 -5.74
C VAL A 534 23.18 -26.42 -7.09
N TRP A 535 24.38 -26.90 -7.42
CA TRP A 535 25.05 -26.67 -8.70
C TRP A 535 24.71 -27.81 -9.65
N THR A 536 24.30 -27.47 -10.87
CA THR A 536 23.94 -28.45 -11.90
C THR A 536 24.76 -28.19 -13.15
N VAL A 537 25.13 -29.25 -13.85
CA VAL A 537 25.68 -29.17 -15.20
C VAL A 537 24.84 -30.06 -16.09
N GLU A 538 24.31 -29.51 -17.17
CA GLU A 538 23.51 -30.25 -18.16
C GLU A 538 24.23 -30.27 -19.51
N ASN A 539 24.27 -31.44 -20.15
CA ASN A 539 24.63 -31.53 -21.55
C ASN A 539 23.36 -31.37 -22.39
N THR A 540 23.29 -30.31 -23.19
CA THR A 540 22.10 -29.97 -24.02
C THR A 540 21.69 -31.06 -25.03
N GLU A 541 22.55 -32.03 -25.31
CA GLU A 541 22.28 -33.18 -26.18
C GLU A 541 22.11 -34.51 -25.42
N GLY A 542 22.38 -34.55 -24.11
CA GLY A 542 22.54 -35.80 -23.35
C GLY A 542 21.90 -35.86 -21.95
N GLY A 543 21.26 -34.79 -21.48
CA GLY A 543 20.67 -34.72 -20.14
C GLY A 543 21.67 -34.30 -19.05
N MET A 544 21.23 -34.36 -17.79
CA MET A 544 22.01 -33.97 -16.60
C MET A 544 23.36 -34.69 -16.56
N TYR A 545 24.43 -33.91 -16.40
CA TYR A 545 25.82 -34.36 -16.35
C TYR A 545 26.32 -34.50 -14.91
N THR A 546 26.12 -33.47 -14.08
CA THR A 546 26.44 -33.48 -12.64
C THR A 546 25.41 -32.67 -11.85
N GLU A 547 25.20 -33.05 -10.60
CA GLU A 547 24.43 -32.32 -9.59
C GLU A 547 25.22 -32.38 -8.27
N GLU A 548 25.49 -31.24 -7.66
CA GLU A 548 26.28 -31.13 -6.44
C GLU A 548 25.63 -30.14 -5.47
N ALA A 549 25.27 -30.63 -4.28
CA ALA A 549 24.73 -29.80 -3.21
C ALA A 549 25.86 -29.27 -2.30
N GLY A 550 25.81 -27.98 -2.01
CA GLY A 550 26.73 -27.26 -1.14
C GLY A 550 26.01 -26.45 -0.06
N SER A 551 26.78 -25.89 0.89
CA SER A 551 26.24 -24.93 1.86
C SER A 551 26.07 -23.56 1.23
N MET A 552 25.27 -22.68 1.85
CA MET A 552 25.11 -21.29 1.41
C MET A 552 26.42 -20.47 1.42
N ASP A 553 27.46 -20.94 2.11
CA ASP A 553 28.80 -20.33 2.09
C ASP A 553 29.59 -20.68 0.82
N GLN A 554 29.15 -21.68 0.05
CA GLN A 554 29.76 -22.05 -1.22
C GLN A 554 29.28 -21.10 -2.32
N THR A 555 29.97 -19.97 -2.44
CA THR A 555 29.64 -18.92 -3.40
C THR A 555 30.25 -19.13 -4.78
N GLN A 556 31.10 -20.15 -4.94
CA GLN A 556 31.79 -20.48 -6.19
C GLN A 556 31.68 -21.96 -6.52
N TYR A 557 31.69 -22.26 -7.81
CA TYR A 557 31.72 -23.61 -8.35
C TYR A 557 32.69 -23.68 -9.53
N THR A 558 33.69 -24.55 -9.42
CA THR A 558 34.67 -24.80 -10.48
C THR A 558 34.34 -26.10 -11.18
N TRP A 559 34.13 -26.01 -12.49
CA TRP A 559 33.83 -27.14 -13.36
C TRP A 559 34.98 -27.39 -14.34
N VAL A 560 35.30 -28.66 -14.59
CA VAL A 560 36.35 -29.08 -15.52
C VAL A 560 35.73 -29.61 -16.81
N ALA A 561 36.11 -29.03 -17.95
CA ALA A 561 35.60 -29.39 -19.26
C ALA A 561 35.89 -30.87 -19.61
N PRO A 562 34.87 -31.70 -19.92
CA PRO A 562 35.05 -33.12 -20.19
C PRO A 562 35.61 -33.39 -21.59
N ASN A 563 36.09 -34.62 -21.82
CA ASN A 563 36.59 -35.06 -23.13
C ASN A 563 35.54 -35.12 -24.24
N LYS A 564 34.24 -35.05 -23.88
CA LYS A 564 33.15 -35.09 -24.85
C LYS A 564 32.86 -33.66 -25.31
N PRO A 565 33.06 -33.32 -26.60
CA PRO A 565 32.71 -31.99 -27.10
C PRO A 565 31.19 -31.80 -27.09
N GLY A 566 30.76 -30.54 -26.98
CA GLY A 566 29.34 -30.20 -26.94
C GLY A 566 29.05 -28.93 -26.16
N LYS A 567 27.78 -28.57 -26.09
CA LYS A 567 27.29 -27.43 -25.31
C LYS A 567 26.83 -27.88 -23.93
N TYR A 568 27.36 -27.22 -22.92
CA TYR A 568 27.05 -27.46 -21.51
C TYR A 568 26.40 -26.21 -20.91
N GLU A 569 25.42 -26.41 -20.03
CA GLU A 569 24.84 -25.34 -19.22
C GLU A 569 25.15 -25.62 -17.75
N ILE A 570 25.81 -24.67 -17.09
CA ILE A 570 26.04 -24.72 -15.64
C ILE A 570 24.96 -23.87 -14.98
N GLY A 571 24.11 -24.50 -14.18
CA GLY A 571 23.03 -23.85 -13.46
C GLY A 571 23.23 -23.85 -11.94
N VAL A 572 22.53 -22.96 -11.27
CA VAL A 572 22.44 -22.95 -9.81
C VAL A 572 21.00 -22.77 -9.36
N SER A 573 20.66 -23.47 -8.28
CA SER A 573 19.37 -23.34 -7.60
C SER A 573 19.59 -23.20 -6.10
N ILE A 574 18.75 -22.41 -5.45
CA ILE A 574 18.65 -22.36 -4.00
C ILE A 574 17.58 -23.35 -3.56
N VAL A 575 17.95 -24.27 -2.70
CA VAL A 575 17.07 -25.30 -2.17
C VAL A 575 16.81 -25.02 -0.70
N ALA A 576 15.54 -24.86 -0.33
CA ALA A 576 15.12 -24.68 1.04
C ALA A 576 14.39 -25.92 1.55
N ASN A 577 14.66 -26.27 2.81
CA ASN A 577 13.92 -27.27 3.59
C ASN A 577 13.84 -28.64 2.89
N ASP A 578 15.01 -29.20 2.58
CA ASP A 578 15.15 -30.53 1.96
C ASP A 578 14.42 -30.70 0.62
N GLY A 579 14.36 -29.64 -0.21
CA GLY A 579 13.78 -29.71 -1.56
C GLY A 579 12.32 -29.30 -1.63
N GLN A 580 11.70 -28.91 -0.53
CA GLN A 580 10.30 -28.44 -0.52
C GLN A 580 10.13 -27.13 -1.27
N THR A 581 11.16 -26.29 -1.34
CA THR A 581 11.20 -25.13 -2.23
C THR A 581 12.51 -25.13 -2.99
N ILE A 582 12.41 -25.01 -4.32
CA ILE A 582 13.55 -24.84 -5.21
C ILE A 582 13.34 -23.49 -5.92
N ALA A 583 14.31 -22.61 -5.79
CA ALA A 583 14.27 -21.26 -6.34
C ALA A 583 15.49 -21.02 -7.24
N GLY A 584 15.29 -20.19 -8.27
CA GLY A 584 16.34 -19.86 -9.23
C GLY A 584 16.35 -20.73 -10.49
N SER A 585 16.87 -20.16 -11.56
CA SER A 585 17.03 -20.84 -12.86
C SER A 585 18.19 -20.26 -13.68
N ALA A 586 19.09 -19.51 -13.05
CA ALA A 586 20.21 -18.90 -13.75
C ALA A 586 21.15 -19.97 -14.30
N ARG A 587 21.62 -19.78 -15.53
CA ARG A 587 22.53 -20.69 -16.20
C ARG A 587 23.58 -19.93 -17.00
N VAL A 588 24.80 -20.48 -17.00
CA VAL A 588 25.90 -20.08 -17.87
C VAL A 588 26.10 -21.15 -18.92
N ALA A 589 26.00 -20.78 -20.20
CA ALA A 589 26.23 -21.69 -21.31
C ALA A 589 27.68 -21.63 -21.78
N VAL A 590 28.32 -22.78 -21.94
CA VAL A 590 29.70 -22.91 -22.43
C VAL A 590 29.84 -23.97 -23.52
N LEU A 591 30.80 -23.78 -24.42
CA LEU A 591 31.09 -24.70 -25.51
C LEU A 591 32.43 -25.41 -25.29
N VAL A 592 32.41 -26.74 -25.30
CA VAL A 592 33.63 -27.58 -25.26
C VAL A 592 34.00 -28.02 -26.68
N GLU A 593 35.17 -27.63 -27.15
CA GLU A 593 35.65 -27.94 -28.50
C GLU A 593 36.13 -29.38 -28.68
N GLU A 594 36.14 -29.84 -29.92
CA GLU A 594 36.73 -31.14 -30.29
C GLU A 594 38.26 -31.06 -30.15
N PRO A 595 38.92 -32.03 -29.49
CA PRO A 595 40.36 -31.98 -29.30
C PRO A 595 41.10 -31.97 -30.66
N THR A 596 41.84 -30.90 -30.93
CA THR A 596 42.65 -30.81 -32.15
C THR A 596 43.81 -31.81 -32.07
N PRO A 597 43.99 -32.74 -33.03
CA PRO A 597 45.07 -33.71 -32.95
C PRO A 597 46.44 -33.02 -33.07
N THR A 598 47.30 -33.24 -32.07
CA THR A 598 48.69 -32.74 -32.06
C THR A 598 49.46 -33.24 -33.29
N PRO A 599 50.11 -32.37 -34.09
CA PRO A 599 50.87 -32.81 -35.25
C PRO A 599 52.06 -33.67 -34.81
N THR A 600 52.14 -34.88 -35.36
CA THR A 600 53.27 -35.81 -35.18
C THR A 600 54.55 -35.18 -35.77
N PRO A 601 55.72 -35.24 -35.10
CA PRO A 601 56.95 -34.63 -35.60
C PRO A 601 57.42 -35.28 -36.91
N THR A 602 57.65 -34.46 -37.93
CA THR A 602 58.16 -34.86 -39.25
C THR A 602 59.60 -35.37 -39.17
N PRO A 603 59.94 -36.57 -39.70
CA PRO A 603 61.31 -37.06 -39.74
C PRO A 603 62.18 -36.36 -40.81
N THR A 604 63.45 -36.13 -40.44
CA THR A 604 64.53 -35.47 -41.19
C THR A 604 64.91 -36.17 -42.50
N ALA A 605 65.18 -35.38 -43.56
CA ALA A 605 65.51 -35.82 -44.92
C ALA A 605 66.98 -36.29 -45.11
N THR A 606 67.18 -37.20 -46.07
CA THR A 606 68.50 -37.57 -46.67
C THR A 606 68.42 -37.40 -48.20
N PRO A 607 69.48 -36.94 -48.90
CA PRO A 607 69.38 -36.31 -50.21
C PRO A 607 69.58 -37.28 -51.39
N ILE A 608 68.95 -36.99 -52.54
CA ILE A 608 69.32 -37.56 -53.85
C ILE A 608 69.27 -36.46 -54.94
N PRO A 609 70.28 -36.38 -55.83
CA PRO A 609 70.42 -35.33 -56.83
C PRO A 609 69.68 -35.56 -58.17
N THR A 610 69.55 -34.44 -58.86
CA THR A 610 68.87 -34.05 -60.11
C THR A 610 69.32 -34.71 -61.42
N ALA A 611 68.36 -34.89 -62.37
CA ALA A 611 68.49 -34.54 -63.81
C ALA A 611 67.08 -34.48 -64.48
N THR A 612 66.54 -33.30 -64.88
CA THR A 612 66.50 -32.63 -66.22
C THR A 612 65.47 -33.23 -67.25
N PRO A 613 64.98 -32.50 -68.28
CA PRO A 613 63.65 -31.84 -68.34
C PRO A 613 62.79 -32.23 -69.59
N THR A 614 61.67 -31.48 -69.84
CA THR A 614 60.96 -31.20 -71.14
C THR A 614 59.60 -31.93 -71.33
N PRO A 615 58.61 -31.43 -72.11
CA PRO A 615 58.07 -30.07 -72.37
C PRO A 615 56.52 -29.92 -72.16
N THR A 616 56.08 -28.66 -72.21
CA THR A 616 54.72 -28.08 -72.33
C THR A 616 53.85 -28.61 -73.50
N PRO A 617 52.51 -28.61 -73.32
CA PRO A 617 51.61 -28.09 -74.36
C PRO A 617 50.49 -27.13 -73.88
N THR A 618 50.05 -26.29 -74.83
CA THR A 618 49.08 -25.16 -74.80
C THR A 618 47.64 -25.61 -75.23
N PRO A 619 46.62 -24.75 -75.49
CA PRO A 619 45.47 -24.33 -74.64
C PRO A 619 44.03 -24.75 -75.10
N GLU A 620 43.04 -24.44 -74.24
CA GLU A 620 41.59 -24.09 -74.41
C GLU A 620 40.57 -25.06 -75.09
N PRO A 621 39.26 -25.04 -74.70
CA PRO A 621 38.33 -23.97 -75.13
C PRO A 621 37.22 -23.51 -74.13
N THR A 622 36.66 -22.34 -74.46
CA THR A 622 35.55 -21.55 -73.87
C THR A 622 34.12 -22.07 -74.20
N ALA A 623 33.12 -21.73 -73.36
CA ALA A 623 31.72 -21.39 -73.71
C ALA A 623 31.12 -20.57 -72.53
N THR A 624 30.65 -19.30 -72.61
CA THR A 624 29.61 -18.57 -73.40
C THR A 624 28.22 -18.53 -72.69
N PRO A 625 27.48 -17.38 -72.68
CA PRO A 625 26.60 -16.94 -71.57
C PRO A 625 25.08 -16.78 -71.86
N THR A 626 24.29 -16.58 -70.78
CA THR A 626 22.95 -15.93 -70.52
C THR A 626 21.72 -16.18 -71.45
N PRO A 627 20.46 -16.15 -70.95
CA PRO A 627 19.68 -14.89 -70.94
C PRO A 627 18.63 -14.70 -69.82
N THR A 628 18.26 -13.42 -69.64
CA THR A 628 17.25 -12.83 -68.76
C THR A 628 15.82 -12.92 -69.31
N ALA A 629 14.80 -12.92 -68.44
CA ALA A 629 13.44 -12.46 -68.78
C ALA A 629 12.77 -11.72 -67.60
N LYS A 630 11.96 -10.70 -67.92
CA LYS A 630 11.19 -9.77 -67.04
C LYS A 630 9.66 -9.94 -67.37
N PRO A 631 8.71 -9.21 -66.75
CA PRO A 631 7.88 -9.56 -65.59
C PRO A 631 6.35 -9.69 -65.87
N LYS A 632 5.56 -10.30 -64.96
CA LYS A 632 4.20 -9.81 -64.58
C LYS A 632 3.58 -10.52 -63.36
N THR A 633 3.14 -9.70 -62.39
CA THR A 633 2.00 -9.80 -61.43
C THR A 633 1.36 -11.17 -61.13
N THR A 634 1.27 -11.57 -59.85
CA THR A 634 0.04 -11.45 -59.00
C THR A 634 0.20 -12.05 -57.58
N THR A 635 -0.45 -11.37 -56.63
CA THR A 635 -0.98 -11.81 -55.31
C THR A 635 -0.02 -12.07 -54.13
N ALA A 636 -0.03 -11.13 -53.19
CA ALA A 636 0.58 -11.23 -51.87
C ALA A 636 -0.18 -12.22 -50.96
N LYS A 637 0.57 -13.11 -50.30
CA LYS A 637 0.17 -13.93 -49.15
C LYS A 637 0.93 -13.37 -47.92
N PRO A 638 0.31 -13.26 -46.74
CA PRO A 638 0.73 -12.30 -45.73
C PRO A 638 2.09 -12.67 -45.14
N THR A 639 2.99 -11.69 -45.14
CA THR A 639 4.27 -11.74 -44.48
C THR A 639 4.05 -11.92 -42.98
N LYS A 640 4.67 -12.95 -42.41
CA LYS A 640 4.73 -13.20 -40.97
C LYS A 640 5.14 -11.91 -40.25
N ALA A 641 4.38 -11.53 -39.23
CA ALA A 641 4.59 -10.31 -38.46
C ALA A 641 6.05 -10.19 -37.96
N PRO A 642 6.60 -8.97 -37.83
CA PRO A 642 7.94 -8.77 -37.29
C PRO A 642 8.04 -9.40 -35.90
N SER A 643 9.19 -10.07 -35.68
CA SER A 643 9.67 -10.46 -34.36
C SER A 643 9.44 -9.34 -33.34
N THR A 644 8.87 -9.70 -32.19
CA THR A 644 8.54 -8.81 -31.07
C THR A 644 9.74 -7.93 -30.70
N SER A 645 9.62 -6.62 -30.93
CA SER A 645 10.60 -5.63 -30.49
C SER A 645 10.75 -5.69 -28.98
N SER A 646 11.98 -5.73 -28.47
CA SER A 646 12.28 -5.47 -27.06
C SER A 646 11.65 -4.13 -26.66
N ASN A 647 10.60 -4.16 -25.84
CA ASN A 647 9.98 -2.97 -25.28
C ASN A 647 10.42 -2.84 -23.81
N PRO A 648 11.01 -1.72 -23.36
CA PRO A 648 11.17 -0.48 -24.09
C PRO A 648 12.32 -0.53 -25.13
N PRO A 649 12.33 0.38 -26.12
CA PRO A 649 13.46 0.53 -27.04
C PRO A 649 14.77 0.79 -26.27
N PRO A 650 15.94 0.31 -26.74
CA PRO A 650 17.23 0.45 -26.06
C PRO A 650 17.68 1.89 -25.74
N ASN A 651 17.01 2.90 -26.31
CA ASN A 651 17.37 4.31 -26.23
C ASN A 651 16.45 5.14 -25.33
N THR A 652 15.63 4.52 -24.47
CA THR A 652 14.76 5.23 -23.52
C THR A 652 15.38 5.41 -22.12
N ASN A 653 16.64 5.03 -21.93
CA ASN A 653 17.34 5.17 -20.65
C ASN A 653 17.43 6.62 -20.18
N PHE A 654 17.74 6.79 -18.90
CA PHE A 654 17.84 8.11 -18.27
C PHE A 654 18.79 9.03 -19.05
N GLY A 655 18.36 10.28 -19.24
CA GLY A 655 19.13 11.27 -19.96
C GLY A 655 18.85 12.69 -19.47
N TYR A 656 19.88 13.53 -19.49
CA TYR A 656 19.78 14.94 -19.13
C TYR A 656 19.40 15.78 -20.35
N GLY A 657 18.23 16.41 -20.28
CA GLY A 657 17.68 17.27 -21.32
C GLY A 657 17.25 18.64 -20.80
N ILE A 658 17.07 19.60 -21.70
CA ILE A 658 16.60 20.94 -21.37
C ILE A 658 15.63 21.39 -22.46
N GLN A 659 14.53 22.05 -22.08
CA GLN A 659 13.65 22.68 -23.06
C GLN A 659 14.18 24.07 -23.44
N ALA A 660 14.18 24.39 -24.73
CA ALA A 660 14.53 25.70 -25.25
C ALA A 660 13.60 26.12 -26.38
N HIS A 661 13.48 27.44 -26.58
CA HIS A 661 12.75 28.02 -27.71
C HIS A 661 13.72 28.60 -28.75
N MET A 662 13.76 27.97 -29.92
CA MET A 662 14.71 28.24 -31.02
C MET A 662 14.01 28.53 -32.36
N VAL A 663 12.72 28.20 -32.48
CA VAL A 663 11.96 28.37 -33.72
C VAL A 663 11.91 29.86 -34.10
N HIS A 664 12.21 30.15 -35.36
CA HIS A 664 12.19 31.49 -35.98
C HIS A 664 13.04 32.59 -35.31
N ASN A 665 14.04 32.25 -34.50
CA ASN A 665 14.86 33.26 -33.81
C ASN A 665 16.38 33.17 -34.07
N GLY A 666 16.87 32.17 -34.81
CA GLY A 666 18.28 32.03 -35.19
C GLY A 666 19.22 31.66 -34.03
N GLN A 667 18.68 31.23 -32.88
CA GLN A 667 19.47 30.98 -31.66
C GLN A 667 19.90 29.52 -31.49
N ALA A 668 19.64 28.65 -32.48
CA ALA A 668 19.89 27.22 -32.38
C ALA A 668 21.33 26.89 -31.96
N GLY A 669 22.33 27.52 -32.59
CA GLY A 669 23.74 27.32 -32.24
C GLY A 669 24.08 27.72 -30.80
N THR A 670 23.53 28.84 -30.32
CA THR A 670 23.74 29.31 -28.94
C THR A 670 23.10 28.36 -27.94
N VAL A 671 21.88 27.88 -28.20
CA VAL A 671 21.21 26.88 -27.36
C VAL A 671 22.05 25.61 -27.27
N MET A 672 22.54 25.06 -28.40
CA MET A 672 23.37 23.86 -28.37
C MET A 672 24.66 24.05 -27.56
N ASN A 673 25.29 25.22 -27.66
CA ASN A 673 26.47 25.56 -26.86
C ASN A 673 26.16 25.63 -25.36
N GLN A 674 25.02 26.22 -24.99
CA GLN A 674 24.58 26.28 -23.59
C GLN A 674 24.22 24.90 -23.04
N THR A 675 23.52 24.07 -23.81
CA THR A 675 23.20 22.67 -23.46
C THR A 675 24.47 21.84 -23.25
N LYS A 676 25.45 21.96 -24.15
CA LYS A 676 26.78 21.37 -23.96
C LYS A 676 27.49 21.89 -22.72
N GLY A 677 27.38 23.19 -22.45
CA GLY A 677 27.96 23.83 -21.27
C GLY A 677 27.35 23.33 -19.95
N LEU A 678 26.15 22.76 -19.97
CA LEU A 678 25.56 22.04 -18.83
C LEU A 678 26.08 20.60 -18.73
N GLY A 679 26.68 20.05 -19.78
CA GLY A 679 26.98 18.63 -19.93
C GLY A 679 25.76 17.78 -20.31
N PHE A 680 24.70 18.41 -20.85
CA PHE A 680 23.46 17.73 -21.21
C PHE A 680 23.52 17.21 -22.64
N GLY A 681 22.84 16.09 -22.90
CA GLY A 681 22.86 15.39 -24.18
C GLY A 681 21.61 15.61 -25.03
N TRP A 682 20.57 16.24 -24.47
CA TRP A 682 19.26 16.38 -25.09
C TRP A 682 18.72 17.81 -25.05
N VAL A 683 17.96 18.17 -26.07
CA VAL A 683 17.13 19.38 -26.09
C VAL A 683 15.71 19.05 -26.54
N LYS A 684 14.71 19.66 -25.89
CA LYS A 684 13.30 19.63 -26.32
C LYS A 684 12.95 20.98 -26.94
N GLN A 685 12.16 20.92 -28.01
CA GLN A 685 11.55 22.08 -28.65
C GLN A 685 10.11 21.73 -29.01
N GLN A 686 9.19 22.61 -28.63
CA GLN A 686 7.80 22.52 -29.05
C GLN A 686 7.64 23.00 -30.50
N VAL A 687 6.89 22.26 -31.29
CA VAL A 687 6.65 22.44 -32.72
C VAL A 687 5.14 22.60 -32.91
N GLU A 688 4.68 23.84 -33.04
CA GLU A 688 3.28 24.09 -33.35
C GLU A 688 3.01 23.81 -34.83
N TRP A 689 2.34 22.70 -35.12
CA TRP A 689 2.09 22.20 -36.48
C TRP A 689 1.47 23.28 -37.39
N LYS A 690 0.58 24.12 -36.87
CA LYS A 690 -0.02 25.25 -37.60
C LYS A 690 0.98 26.20 -38.28
N HIS A 691 2.22 26.28 -37.81
CA HIS A 691 3.27 27.14 -38.39
C HIS A 691 4.11 26.45 -39.47
N PHE A 692 4.02 25.12 -39.59
CA PHE A 692 4.87 24.33 -40.47
C PHE A 692 4.10 23.67 -41.62
N GLU A 693 2.78 23.80 -41.67
CA GLU A 693 1.93 23.29 -42.76
C GLU A 693 0.72 24.21 -42.98
N ALA A 694 0.95 25.38 -43.55
CA ALA A 694 -0.08 26.39 -43.77
C ALA A 694 -1.22 25.90 -44.70
N ALA A 695 -0.92 24.98 -45.61
CA ALA A 695 -1.87 24.24 -46.42
C ALA A 695 -1.48 22.75 -46.45
N GLN A 696 -2.45 21.86 -46.55
CA GLN A 696 -2.22 20.41 -46.52
C GLN A 696 -1.16 19.98 -47.55
N GLY A 697 -0.10 19.32 -47.07
CA GLY A 697 1.06 18.86 -47.83
C GLY A 697 2.12 19.92 -48.12
N ALA A 698 1.88 21.20 -47.82
CA ALA A 698 2.81 22.30 -48.05
C ALA A 698 3.68 22.54 -46.79
N TYR A 699 4.65 21.66 -46.56
CA TYR A 699 5.50 21.72 -45.37
C TYR A 699 6.60 22.79 -45.46
N GLU A 700 6.75 23.59 -44.40
CA GLU A 700 7.71 24.70 -44.31
C GLU A 700 8.80 24.45 -43.26
N TRP A 701 9.76 23.56 -43.55
CA TRP A 701 10.73 23.04 -42.56
C TRP A 701 11.78 24.03 -42.02
N GLY A 702 11.90 25.25 -42.56
CA GLY A 702 13.09 26.10 -42.46
C GLY A 702 13.79 26.14 -41.10
N SER A 703 13.10 26.59 -40.04
CA SER A 703 13.72 26.66 -38.70
C SER A 703 13.95 25.29 -38.06
N LEU A 704 13.17 24.27 -38.39
CA LEU A 704 13.40 22.90 -37.89
C LEU A 704 14.66 22.30 -38.52
N ASP A 705 14.93 22.60 -39.79
CA ASP A 705 16.18 22.20 -40.46
C ASP A 705 17.40 22.89 -39.83
N GLU A 706 17.29 24.19 -39.50
CA GLU A 706 18.35 24.93 -38.82
C GLU A 706 18.69 24.30 -37.45
N ILE A 707 17.67 24.02 -36.64
CA ILE A 707 17.85 23.42 -35.31
C ILE A 707 18.43 22.01 -35.43
N ALA A 708 17.90 21.18 -36.35
CA ALA A 708 18.41 19.83 -36.58
C ALA A 708 19.88 19.85 -37.04
N ALA A 709 20.26 20.79 -37.92
CA ALA A 709 21.63 20.97 -38.37
C ALA A 709 22.57 21.39 -37.22
N ALA A 710 22.15 22.35 -36.38
CA ALA A 710 22.92 22.77 -35.21
C ALA A 710 23.12 21.63 -34.20
N ALA A 711 22.08 20.82 -33.97
CA ALA A 711 22.13 19.66 -33.10
C ALA A 711 23.05 18.56 -33.66
N ASN A 712 22.96 18.27 -34.96
CA ASN A 712 23.86 17.32 -35.65
C ASN A 712 25.33 17.73 -35.50
N ALA A 713 25.64 19.00 -35.78
CA ALA A 713 26.98 19.55 -35.62
C ALA A 713 27.47 19.50 -34.17
N SER A 714 26.54 19.45 -33.22
CA SER A 714 26.83 19.45 -31.80
C SER A 714 26.81 18.07 -31.14
N GLY A 715 26.29 17.03 -31.81
CA GLY A 715 26.06 15.73 -31.18
C GLY A 715 24.97 15.74 -30.10
N ILE A 716 24.14 16.80 -30.06
CA ILE A 716 22.99 16.91 -29.14
C ILE A 716 21.80 16.21 -29.79
N LYS A 717 21.03 15.46 -29.00
CA LYS A 717 19.82 14.77 -29.44
C LYS A 717 18.60 15.67 -29.25
N ILE A 718 17.61 15.53 -30.13
CA ILE A 718 16.39 16.35 -30.11
C ILE A 718 15.15 15.48 -29.82
N LEU A 719 14.29 16.01 -28.95
CA LEU A 719 12.87 15.69 -28.86
C LEU A 719 12.04 16.81 -29.51
N TRP A 720 11.25 16.48 -30.53
CA TRP A 720 10.21 17.37 -31.04
C TRP A 720 8.89 17.11 -30.33
N SER A 721 8.33 18.12 -29.68
CA SER A 721 6.99 18.05 -29.06
C SER A 721 5.98 18.74 -29.97
N VAL A 722 5.11 17.97 -30.64
CA VAL A 722 4.25 18.53 -31.70
C VAL A 722 2.85 18.80 -31.17
N VAL A 723 2.38 20.04 -31.37
CA VAL A 723 1.08 20.54 -30.86
C VAL A 723 0.35 21.37 -31.92
N ASN A 724 -0.89 21.78 -31.63
CA ASN A 724 -1.67 22.79 -32.37
C ASN A 724 -1.84 22.56 -33.88
N ALA A 725 -2.98 21.98 -34.26
CA ALA A 725 -3.30 21.75 -35.67
C ALA A 725 -3.60 23.04 -36.46
N PRO A 726 -3.26 23.10 -37.76
CA PRO A 726 -3.57 24.23 -38.63
C PRO A 726 -5.07 24.41 -38.83
N ALA A 727 -5.49 25.64 -39.16
CA ALA A 727 -6.90 25.99 -39.35
C ALA A 727 -7.62 25.11 -40.39
N TRP A 728 -6.93 24.70 -41.46
CA TRP A 728 -7.52 23.83 -42.49
C TRP A 728 -7.89 22.44 -41.96
N ALA A 729 -7.25 21.95 -40.89
CA ALA A 729 -7.53 20.66 -40.26
C ALA A 729 -8.58 20.76 -39.14
N ARG A 730 -9.03 21.97 -38.79
CA ARG A 730 -9.88 22.29 -37.63
C ARG A 730 -11.18 22.99 -38.03
N ALA A 731 -11.71 22.71 -39.22
CA ALA A 731 -12.93 23.32 -39.71
C ALA A 731 -14.10 23.17 -38.69
N GLY A 732 -14.71 24.29 -38.31
CA GLY A 732 -15.84 24.32 -37.36
C GLY A 732 -15.47 24.22 -35.88
N GLN A 733 -14.19 24.13 -35.51
CA GLN A 733 -13.73 24.20 -34.12
C GLN A 733 -13.47 25.64 -33.66
N ASP A 734 -13.29 25.82 -32.34
CA ASP A 734 -12.82 27.07 -31.74
C ASP A 734 -11.33 27.30 -32.02
N LEU A 735 -11.03 28.34 -32.82
CA LEU A 735 -9.66 28.72 -33.18
C LEU A 735 -9.05 29.78 -32.25
N SER A 736 -9.76 30.19 -31.19
CA SER A 736 -9.21 31.11 -30.18
C SER A 736 -8.18 30.42 -29.27
N VAL A 737 -8.23 29.08 -29.20
CA VAL A 737 -7.28 28.24 -28.46
C VAL A 737 -6.62 27.20 -29.37
N GLY A 738 -5.56 26.58 -28.85
CA GLY A 738 -4.94 25.40 -29.44
C GLY A 738 -5.92 24.23 -29.52
N GLY A 739 -5.66 23.24 -30.37
CA GLY A 739 -6.54 22.07 -30.43
C GLY A 739 -6.24 21.07 -31.55
N PRO A 740 -6.75 19.83 -31.41
CA PRO A 740 -6.46 18.71 -32.29
C PRO A 740 -7.14 18.85 -33.66
N PRO A 741 -6.66 18.15 -34.70
CA PRO A 741 -7.37 18.11 -35.97
C PRO A 741 -8.71 17.35 -35.85
N ASN A 742 -9.66 17.67 -36.72
CA ASN A 742 -10.91 16.89 -36.86
C ASN A 742 -10.64 15.45 -37.31
N ASN A 743 -9.59 15.25 -38.12
CA ASN A 743 -9.20 13.96 -38.64
C ASN A 743 -7.80 13.58 -38.12
N PRO A 744 -7.68 12.56 -37.25
CA PRO A 744 -6.40 12.07 -36.75
C PRO A 744 -5.37 11.72 -37.82
N GLN A 745 -5.82 11.32 -39.02
CA GLN A 745 -4.91 10.97 -40.11
C GLN A 745 -4.12 12.19 -40.64
N ASP A 746 -4.65 13.40 -40.50
CA ASP A 746 -3.95 14.61 -40.94
C ASP A 746 -2.73 14.88 -40.06
N LEU A 747 -2.86 14.75 -38.73
CA LEU A 747 -1.70 14.79 -37.82
C LEU A 747 -0.72 13.67 -38.14
N ALA A 748 -1.22 12.44 -38.34
CA ALA A 748 -0.36 11.31 -38.66
C ALA A 748 0.46 11.54 -39.94
N ASN A 749 -0.11 12.17 -40.97
CA ASN A 749 0.60 12.50 -42.20
C ASN A 749 1.75 13.51 -41.94
N PHE A 750 1.48 14.56 -41.17
CA PHE A 750 2.53 15.52 -40.76
C PHE A 750 3.62 14.84 -39.93
N MET A 751 3.24 14.02 -38.94
CA MET A 751 4.16 13.25 -38.10
C MET A 751 5.03 12.30 -38.92
N GLY A 752 4.46 11.65 -39.94
CA GLY A 752 5.19 10.83 -40.89
C GLY A 752 6.18 11.62 -41.74
N ALA A 753 5.79 12.79 -42.23
CA ALA A 753 6.67 13.67 -43.00
C ALA A 753 7.83 14.19 -42.14
N LEU A 754 7.54 14.62 -40.91
CA LEU A 754 8.51 15.07 -39.93
C LEU A 754 9.50 13.94 -39.57
N ALA A 755 9.00 12.77 -39.19
CA ALA A 755 9.82 11.62 -38.84
C ALA A 755 10.67 11.13 -40.02
N GLY A 756 10.09 11.04 -41.22
CA GLY A 756 10.80 10.62 -42.42
C GLY A 756 11.91 11.59 -42.84
N ARG A 757 11.67 12.90 -42.71
CA ARG A 757 12.66 13.94 -43.03
C ARG A 757 13.88 13.86 -42.10
N TYR A 758 13.64 13.69 -40.81
CA TYR A 758 14.70 13.75 -39.80
C TYR A 758 15.21 12.37 -39.36
N CYS A 759 14.75 11.27 -39.98
CA CYS A 759 15.23 9.94 -39.66
C CYS A 759 16.74 9.83 -39.91
N GLY A 760 17.48 9.32 -38.92
CA GLY A 760 18.94 9.21 -38.99
C GLY A 760 19.70 10.48 -38.57
N SER A 761 19.02 11.59 -38.29
CA SER A 761 19.63 12.80 -37.73
C SER A 761 19.71 12.76 -36.19
N SER A 762 20.09 13.87 -35.56
CA SER A 762 20.01 14.13 -34.12
C SER A 762 18.59 14.11 -33.56
N VAL A 763 17.55 14.18 -34.38
CA VAL A 763 16.17 13.98 -33.94
C VAL A 763 15.96 12.51 -33.61
N LYS A 764 15.79 12.20 -32.33
CA LYS A 764 15.69 10.82 -31.82
C LYS A 764 14.32 10.51 -31.23
N ALA A 765 13.54 11.52 -30.88
CA ALA A 765 12.22 11.35 -30.30
C ALA A 765 11.22 12.38 -30.85
N ILE A 766 9.95 11.95 -30.91
CA ILE A 766 8.80 12.80 -31.19
C ILE A 766 7.77 12.54 -30.08
N GLU A 767 7.38 13.61 -29.39
CA GLU A 767 6.23 13.63 -28.48
C GLU A 767 4.99 14.05 -29.26
N VAL A 768 3.94 13.23 -29.16
CA VAL A 768 2.70 13.42 -29.91
C VAL A 768 1.66 14.09 -29.01
N TRP A 769 1.45 15.39 -29.24
CA TRP A 769 0.63 16.28 -28.42
C TRP A 769 1.28 16.73 -27.11
N ASN A 770 0.55 17.58 -26.37
CA ASN A 770 0.98 18.19 -25.11
C ASN A 770 -0.25 18.49 -24.27
N GLU A 771 -0.23 18.14 -22.98
CA GLU A 771 -1.22 18.53 -21.96
C GLU A 771 -2.69 18.35 -22.41
N GLN A 772 -2.97 17.24 -23.11
CA GLN A 772 -4.30 16.90 -23.64
C GLN A 772 -5.40 16.82 -22.58
N ASN A 773 -5.04 16.81 -21.30
CA ASN A 773 -5.96 16.83 -20.17
C ASN A 773 -6.38 18.26 -19.74
N LEU A 774 -6.07 19.29 -20.55
CA LEU A 774 -6.53 20.68 -20.41
C LEU A 774 -7.40 21.14 -21.60
N HIS A 775 -8.48 21.88 -21.30
CA HIS A 775 -9.43 22.33 -22.33
C HIS A 775 -8.81 23.20 -23.43
N TYR A 776 -7.93 24.16 -23.09
CA TYR A 776 -7.32 25.08 -24.06
C TYR A 776 -6.22 24.46 -24.92
N GLU A 777 -5.68 23.31 -24.49
CA GLU A 777 -4.79 22.46 -25.30
C GLU A 777 -5.58 21.44 -26.13
N TRP A 778 -6.90 21.35 -25.90
CA TRP A 778 -7.80 20.40 -26.56
C TRP A 778 -8.96 21.07 -27.31
N GLY A 779 -8.80 22.34 -27.73
CA GLY A 779 -9.77 23.03 -28.58
C GLY A 779 -11.08 23.40 -27.90
N ASN A 780 -11.10 23.52 -26.57
CA ASN A 780 -12.30 23.64 -25.73
C ASN A 780 -13.31 22.49 -25.94
N MET A 781 -12.85 21.37 -26.49
CA MET A 781 -13.65 20.17 -26.68
C MET A 781 -13.72 19.38 -25.37
N GLN A 782 -14.66 18.44 -25.29
CA GLN A 782 -14.74 17.53 -24.15
C GLN A 782 -13.41 16.76 -24.01
N ILE A 783 -12.82 16.87 -22.83
CA ILE A 783 -11.59 16.16 -22.46
C ILE A 783 -11.91 14.67 -22.35
N ASN A 784 -11.19 13.85 -23.11
CA ASN A 784 -11.43 12.41 -23.18
C ASN A 784 -10.13 11.64 -23.53
N PRO A 785 -9.61 10.80 -22.60
CA PRO A 785 -8.41 10.01 -22.84
C PRO A 785 -8.45 9.13 -24.09
N ALA A 786 -9.60 8.52 -24.39
CA ALA A 786 -9.76 7.66 -25.57
C ALA A 786 -9.72 8.47 -26.88
N ALA A 787 -10.20 9.72 -26.86
CA ALA A 787 -10.10 10.61 -28.03
C ALA A 787 -8.63 10.94 -28.34
N TYR A 788 -7.82 11.17 -27.31
CA TYR A 788 -6.38 11.35 -27.48
C TYR A 788 -5.68 10.07 -27.97
N VAL A 789 -5.99 8.89 -27.45
CA VAL A 789 -5.38 7.64 -27.95
C VAL A 789 -5.75 7.37 -29.42
N ASN A 790 -6.97 7.76 -29.84
CA ASN A 790 -7.37 7.73 -31.26
C ASN A 790 -6.59 8.72 -32.14
N LEU A 791 -6.05 9.81 -31.57
CA LEU A 791 -5.12 10.73 -32.24
C LEU A 791 -3.69 10.18 -32.29
N LEU A 792 -3.23 9.56 -31.20
CA LEU A 792 -1.89 9.01 -31.05
C LEU A 792 -1.64 7.79 -31.95
N LYS A 793 -2.57 6.84 -31.98
CA LYS A 793 -2.45 5.56 -32.71
C LYS A 793 -2.03 5.69 -34.18
N PRO A 794 -2.70 6.48 -35.04
CA PRO A 794 -2.29 6.63 -36.43
C PRO A 794 -0.94 7.34 -36.56
N SER A 795 -0.64 8.29 -35.68
CA SER A 795 0.66 8.99 -35.63
C SER A 795 1.81 8.05 -35.30
N TYR A 796 1.67 7.22 -34.25
CA TYR A 796 2.63 6.19 -33.88
C TYR A 796 2.94 5.26 -35.06
N ASN A 797 1.89 4.69 -35.67
CA ASN A 797 2.04 3.76 -36.79
C ASN A 797 2.74 4.41 -37.98
N LYS A 798 2.39 5.67 -38.28
CA LYS A 798 3.00 6.39 -39.41
C LYS A 798 4.48 6.70 -39.14
N ILE A 799 4.82 7.19 -37.95
CA ILE A 799 6.22 7.44 -37.53
C ILE A 799 7.03 6.14 -37.64
N LYS A 800 6.54 5.04 -37.03
CA LYS A 800 7.24 3.75 -37.05
C LYS A 800 7.41 3.18 -38.45
N SER A 801 6.46 3.42 -39.36
CA SER A 801 6.55 2.95 -40.75
C SER A 801 7.69 3.61 -41.56
N VAL A 802 8.04 4.86 -41.24
CA VAL A 802 9.06 5.62 -41.98
C VAL A 802 10.39 5.72 -41.23
N CYS A 803 10.37 5.63 -39.90
CA CYS A 803 11.54 5.65 -39.05
C CYS A 803 11.34 4.72 -37.83
N PRO A 804 11.56 3.41 -37.97
CA PRO A 804 11.29 2.43 -36.91
C PRO A 804 11.99 2.70 -35.58
N ASN A 805 13.18 3.32 -35.63
CA ASN A 805 14.00 3.64 -34.46
C ASN A 805 13.65 4.97 -33.78
N MET A 806 12.72 5.76 -34.35
CA MET A 806 12.28 7.00 -33.72
C MET A 806 11.48 6.66 -32.45
N ILE A 807 11.85 7.27 -31.32
CA ILE A 807 11.11 7.11 -30.06
C ILE A 807 9.83 7.93 -30.15
N VAL A 808 8.69 7.32 -29.87
CA VAL A 808 7.39 8.00 -29.78
C VAL A 808 7.00 8.13 -28.32
N VAL A 809 7.03 9.36 -27.82
CA VAL A 809 6.56 9.70 -26.47
C VAL A 809 5.08 10.08 -26.57
N SER A 810 4.24 9.56 -25.68
CA SER A 810 2.86 10.08 -25.59
C SER A 810 2.89 11.57 -25.21
N GLY A 811 1.91 12.35 -25.65
CA GLY A 811 1.69 13.69 -25.13
C GLY A 811 1.69 13.68 -23.62
N ALA A 812 2.45 14.60 -23.04
CA ALA A 812 2.65 14.66 -21.61
C ALA A 812 1.42 15.18 -20.89
N LEU A 813 1.10 14.53 -19.79
CA LEU A 813 0.03 14.95 -18.90
C LEU A 813 0.54 16.02 -17.95
N THR A 814 -0.31 17.00 -17.68
CA THR A 814 -0.05 18.02 -16.67
C THR A 814 -0.81 17.71 -15.38
N PRO A 815 -0.19 17.85 -14.20
CA PRO A 815 -0.86 17.56 -12.95
C PRO A 815 -1.94 18.60 -12.66
N THR A 816 -3.20 18.16 -12.61
CA THR A 816 -4.33 19.07 -12.37
C THR A 816 -5.12 18.61 -11.16
N GLY A 817 -5.44 19.54 -10.25
CA GLY A 817 -6.30 19.31 -9.08
C GLY A 817 -7.78 19.07 -9.39
N ALA A 818 -8.08 18.58 -10.61
CA ALA A 818 -9.39 18.18 -11.12
C ALA A 818 -10.57 19.20 -11.15
N PRO A 819 -10.41 20.47 -11.60
CA PRO A 819 -11.57 21.33 -11.85
C PRO A 819 -12.22 21.02 -13.21
N ALA A 820 -13.09 20.00 -13.25
CA ALA A 820 -14.00 19.80 -14.39
C ALA A 820 -14.89 21.05 -14.59
N PRO A 821 -15.19 21.47 -15.83
CA PRO A 821 -14.90 20.82 -17.12
C PRO A 821 -13.58 21.27 -17.78
N LEU A 822 -12.79 22.14 -17.14
CA LEU A 822 -11.64 22.81 -17.76
C LEU A 822 -10.36 21.96 -17.77
N ALA A 823 -10.31 20.96 -16.90
CA ALA A 823 -9.22 20.00 -16.79
C ALA A 823 -9.75 18.63 -16.34
N MET A 824 -8.96 17.59 -16.56
CA MET A 824 -9.16 16.27 -15.96
C MET A 824 -7.93 15.88 -15.15
N ASP A 825 -8.18 15.31 -13.96
CA ASP A 825 -7.13 14.73 -13.11
C ASP A 825 -6.22 13.83 -13.95
N ASP A 826 -4.92 13.97 -13.72
CA ASP A 826 -3.91 13.35 -14.55
C ASP A 826 -3.70 11.87 -14.26
N TYR A 827 -3.97 11.39 -13.04
CA TYR A 827 -4.03 9.95 -12.77
C TYR A 827 -5.22 9.32 -13.48
N ALA A 828 -6.41 9.90 -13.34
CA ALA A 828 -7.60 9.44 -14.03
C ALA A 828 -7.45 9.49 -15.55
N TYR A 829 -6.80 10.53 -16.08
CA TYR A 829 -6.55 10.65 -17.52
C TYR A 829 -5.54 9.60 -18.01
N LEU A 830 -4.44 9.38 -17.29
CA LEU A 830 -3.45 8.34 -17.62
C LEU A 830 -4.08 6.94 -17.59
N GLU A 831 -4.90 6.67 -16.59
CA GLU A 831 -5.64 5.43 -16.47
C GLU A 831 -6.60 5.23 -17.66
N GLY A 832 -7.36 6.26 -18.02
CA GLY A 832 -8.20 6.24 -19.22
C GLY A 832 -7.40 6.05 -20.52
N MET A 833 -6.17 6.57 -20.61
CA MET A 833 -5.28 6.31 -21.76
C MET A 833 -4.90 4.84 -21.84
N TYR A 834 -4.60 4.19 -20.70
CA TYR A 834 -4.30 2.76 -20.65
C TYR A 834 -5.50 1.90 -21.00
N GLN A 835 -6.69 2.22 -20.48
CA GLN A 835 -7.94 1.55 -20.86
C GLN A 835 -8.22 1.68 -22.37
N ALA A 836 -7.87 2.82 -22.97
CA ALA A 836 -7.96 3.04 -24.42
C ALA A 836 -6.81 2.39 -25.23
N GLY A 837 -5.85 1.75 -24.58
CA GLY A 837 -4.79 0.96 -25.21
C GLY A 837 -3.50 1.72 -25.55
N VAL A 838 -3.18 2.81 -24.84
CA VAL A 838 -1.95 3.60 -25.06
C VAL A 838 -0.67 2.74 -25.03
N LYS A 839 -0.66 1.66 -24.24
CA LYS A 839 0.44 0.69 -24.16
C LYS A 839 0.95 0.21 -25.52
N ASN A 840 0.11 0.16 -26.54
CA ASN A 840 0.49 -0.33 -27.87
C ASN A 840 0.97 0.76 -28.83
N TYR A 841 0.86 2.03 -28.45
CA TYR A 841 1.05 3.18 -29.34
C TYR A 841 1.97 4.26 -28.76
N SER A 842 2.82 3.88 -27.81
CA SER A 842 3.90 4.71 -27.28
C SER A 842 5.11 3.85 -26.89
N ASP A 843 6.30 4.43 -26.99
CA ASP A 843 7.55 3.83 -26.49
C ASP A 843 7.92 4.35 -25.09
N ALA A 844 7.39 5.51 -24.71
CA ALA A 844 7.51 6.14 -23.40
C ALA A 844 6.25 6.98 -23.10
N ILE A 845 5.96 7.16 -21.82
CA ILE A 845 4.85 8.01 -21.36
C ILE A 845 5.38 9.41 -21.02
N GLY A 846 4.84 10.45 -21.65
CA GLY A 846 5.18 11.84 -21.33
C GLY A 846 4.54 12.31 -20.02
N ALA A 847 5.22 13.18 -19.27
CA ALA A 847 4.71 13.77 -18.04
C ALA A 847 5.26 15.19 -17.82
N HIS A 848 4.48 16.07 -17.18
CA HIS A 848 4.89 17.41 -16.75
C HIS A 848 4.83 17.59 -15.22
N PRO A 849 5.63 16.86 -14.43
CA PRO A 849 5.59 16.96 -12.97
C PRO A 849 5.96 18.36 -12.49
N SER A 850 4.97 19.07 -11.95
CA SER A 850 5.12 20.46 -11.51
C SER A 850 5.67 20.53 -10.09
N GLY A 851 6.62 21.45 -9.88
CA GLY A 851 7.25 21.65 -8.59
C GLY A 851 6.53 22.64 -7.67
N PHE A 852 5.71 23.55 -8.22
CA PHE A 852 5.02 24.63 -7.49
C PHE A 852 5.94 25.32 -6.46
N ASN A 853 5.54 25.39 -5.18
CA ASN A 853 6.33 25.83 -4.04
C ASN A 853 6.74 24.67 -3.11
N VAL A 854 6.87 23.46 -3.67
CA VAL A 854 7.13 22.21 -2.92
C VAL A 854 8.43 21.56 -3.40
N ALA A 855 9.27 21.12 -2.47
CA ALA A 855 10.53 20.46 -2.81
C ALA A 855 10.30 19.08 -3.48
N PRO A 856 11.21 18.63 -4.38
CA PRO A 856 10.98 17.46 -5.24
C PRO A 856 10.93 16.10 -4.55
N TRP A 857 11.30 16.02 -3.26
CA TRP A 857 11.25 14.79 -2.47
C TRP A 857 10.00 14.66 -1.59
N VAL A 858 9.17 15.71 -1.53
CA VAL A 858 7.99 15.75 -0.65
C VAL A 858 6.86 14.96 -1.31
N ARG A 859 6.22 14.04 -0.59
CA ARG A 859 5.38 12.98 -1.17
C ARG A 859 4.00 13.43 -1.67
N GLY A 860 3.61 14.69 -1.46
CA GLY A 860 2.27 15.20 -1.78
C GLY A 860 1.33 15.12 -0.59
N GLY A 861 0.05 15.43 -0.79
CA GLY A 861 -0.95 15.34 0.28
C GLY A 861 -0.59 16.18 1.51
N GLN A 862 -0.76 15.58 2.69
CA GLN A 862 -0.44 16.23 3.96
C GLN A 862 1.04 16.64 4.05
N ASP A 863 1.98 15.81 3.57
CA ASP A 863 3.42 16.13 3.58
C ASP A 863 3.72 17.43 2.83
N ALA A 864 3.00 17.70 1.74
CA ALA A 864 3.14 18.94 0.98
C ALA A 864 2.57 20.14 1.73
N CYS A 865 1.44 19.98 2.41
CA CYS A 865 0.88 21.02 3.27
C CYS A 865 1.80 21.35 4.46
N ASP A 866 2.29 20.32 5.16
CA ASP A 866 3.20 20.48 6.30
C ASP A 866 4.50 21.16 5.87
N PHE A 867 5.03 20.79 4.70
CA PHE A 867 6.21 21.40 4.13
C PHE A 867 6.02 22.91 3.92
N ILE A 868 4.95 23.33 3.23
CA ILE A 868 4.73 24.76 2.94
C ILE A 868 4.35 25.56 4.20
N THR A 869 3.67 24.93 5.16
CA THR A 869 3.31 25.54 6.44
C THR A 869 4.57 25.83 7.25
N LYS A 870 5.50 24.88 7.30
CA LYS A 870 6.80 25.05 7.98
C LYS A 870 7.66 26.14 7.35
N GLN A 871 7.60 26.31 6.03
CA GLN A 871 8.29 27.39 5.33
C GLN A 871 7.62 28.76 5.52
N GLY A 872 6.41 28.82 6.07
CA GLY A 872 5.63 30.05 6.15
C GLY A 872 5.25 30.59 4.76
N ALA A 873 5.03 29.69 3.80
CA ALA A 873 4.75 30.01 2.41
C ALA A 873 3.47 30.85 2.27
N SER A 874 3.44 31.78 1.31
CA SER A 874 2.26 32.60 1.04
C SER A 874 1.22 31.89 0.16
N PHE A 875 1.68 31.00 -0.72
CA PHE A 875 0.81 30.19 -1.57
C PHE A 875 0.39 28.90 -0.87
N GLN A 876 -0.91 28.75 -0.62
CA GLN A 876 -1.50 27.68 0.20
C GLN A 876 -2.16 26.57 -0.62
N GLY A 877 -1.90 26.48 -1.94
CA GLY A 877 -2.48 25.45 -2.82
C GLY A 877 -2.43 24.03 -2.24
N PRO A 878 -1.25 23.52 -1.83
CA PRO A 878 -1.11 22.22 -1.18
C PRO A 878 -2.04 21.99 0.02
N CYS A 879 -2.17 22.96 0.93
CA CYS A 879 -3.04 22.85 2.10
C CYS A 879 -4.53 23.01 1.78
N ASN A 880 -4.86 23.76 0.73
CA ASN A 880 -6.26 24.02 0.37
C ASN A 880 -6.97 22.77 -0.16
N THR A 881 -6.26 21.85 -0.81
CA THR A 881 -6.89 20.67 -1.44
C THR A 881 -6.24 19.35 -1.07
N LEU A 882 -5.04 19.34 -0.50
CA LEU A 882 -4.24 18.13 -0.24
C LEU A 882 -4.08 17.23 -1.47
N HIS A 883 -4.27 17.78 -2.67
CA HIS A 883 -4.28 17.00 -3.88
C HIS A 883 -2.86 16.59 -4.30
N HIS A 884 -2.72 15.41 -4.88
CA HIS A 884 -1.41 14.85 -5.27
C HIS A 884 -0.67 15.72 -6.30
N SER A 885 -1.42 16.44 -7.14
CA SER A 885 -0.92 17.31 -8.22
C SER A 885 0.06 18.39 -7.75
N TRP A 886 0.05 18.74 -6.46
CA TRP A 886 0.97 19.73 -5.88
C TRP A 886 2.40 19.22 -5.70
N SER A 887 2.66 17.93 -5.95
CA SER A 887 3.97 17.31 -5.74
C SER A 887 4.55 16.72 -7.02
N PHE A 888 5.78 17.14 -7.32
CA PHE A 888 6.66 16.53 -8.30
C PHE A 888 6.88 15.03 -8.04
N TYR A 889 7.12 14.66 -6.77
CA TYR A 889 7.33 13.27 -6.37
C TYR A 889 6.07 12.44 -6.64
N ALA A 890 4.92 12.92 -6.17
CA ALA A 890 3.66 12.22 -6.27
C ALA A 890 3.36 11.93 -7.74
N THR A 891 3.38 12.98 -8.59
CA THR A 891 3.06 12.87 -10.02
C THR A 891 3.82 11.73 -10.71
N LEU A 892 5.16 11.70 -10.60
CA LEU A 892 5.97 10.69 -11.29
C LEU A 892 5.82 9.29 -10.69
N ASN A 893 5.77 9.16 -9.36
CA ASN A 893 5.63 7.86 -8.71
C ASN A 893 4.22 7.29 -8.91
N GLY A 894 3.19 8.13 -8.88
CA GLY A 894 1.81 7.74 -9.16
C GLY A 894 1.62 7.31 -10.62
N TYR A 895 2.19 8.04 -11.57
CA TYR A 895 2.19 7.59 -12.97
C TYR A 895 2.85 6.22 -13.10
N TYR A 896 4.01 6.02 -12.48
CA TYR A 896 4.71 4.74 -12.57
C TYR A 896 3.88 3.58 -11.98
N ARG A 897 3.21 3.79 -10.84
CA ARG A 897 2.25 2.83 -10.27
C ARG A 897 1.13 2.49 -11.24
N ILE A 898 0.56 3.49 -11.92
CA ILE A 898 -0.46 3.29 -12.96
C ILE A 898 0.13 2.49 -14.14
N MET A 899 1.36 2.80 -14.59
CA MET A 899 2.02 2.01 -15.64
C MET A 899 2.21 0.55 -15.21
N GLN A 900 2.61 0.29 -13.96
CA GLN A 900 2.77 -1.07 -13.42
C GLN A 900 1.43 -1.81 -13.39
N LYS A 901 0.35 -1.17 -12.93
CA LYS A 901 -1.02 -1.70 -12.94
C LYS A 901 -1.46 -2.21 -14.31
N TYR A 902 -1.11 -1.50 -15.39
CA TYR A 902 -1.42 -1.90 -16.77
C TYR A 902 -0.32 -2.75 -17.46
N GLY A 903 0.62 -3.27 -16.67
CA GLY A 903 1.73 -4.11 -17.12
C GLY A 903 2.67 -3.42 -18.11
N ASP A 904 2.79 -2.10 -18.05
CA ASP A 904 3.68 -1.26 -18.88
C ASP A 904 4.85 -0.66 -18.08
N GLY A 905 5.08 -1.14 -16.85
CA GLY A 905 6.17 -0.69 -15.97
C GLY A 905 7.58 -0.91 -16.51
N ARG A 906 7.74 -1.68 -17.60
CA ARG A 906 9.02 -1.78 -18.33
C ARG A 906 9.37 -0.50 -19.07
N LYS A 907 8.38 0.25 -19.56
CA LYS A 907 8.61 1.52 -20.25
C LYS A 907 8.97 2.62 -19.27
N LYS A 908 9.61 3.66 -19.79
CA LYS A 908 10.06 4.80 -18.99
C LYS A 908 9.06 5.95 -19.09
N ILE A 909 8.96 6.70 -18.01
CA ILE A 909 8.30 8.01 -18.02
C ILE A 909 9.31 9.04 -18.52
N TRP A 910 8.93 9.91 -19.44
CA TRP A 910 9.74 11.02 -19.93
C TRP A 910 9.14 12.32 -19.39
N PRO A 911 9.74 12.93 -18.35
CA PRO A 911 9.38 14.25 -17.88
C PRO A 911 9.78 15.26 -18.96
N THR A 912 8.87 15.55 -19.88
CA THR A 912 9.15 16.45 -21.02
C THR A 912 9.11 17.90 -20.61
N GLU A 913 8.58 18.21 -19.41
CA GLU A 913 8.74 19.49 -18.69
C GLU A 913 8.77 19.21 -17.19
N PHE A 914 9.59 19.94 -16.45
CA PHE A 914 9.52 20.02 -14.99
C PHE A 914 10.32 21.24 -14.52
N GLY A 915 10.09 21.72 -13.30
CA GLY A 915 10.89 22.78 -12.69
C GLY A 915 10.12 23.64 -11.69
N TRP A 916 10.79 24.68 -11.20
CA TRP A 916 10.27 25.63 -10.21
C TRP A 916 10.39 27.06 -10.72
N ALA A 917 9.29 27.81 -10.66
CA ALA A 917 9.29 29.24 -10.97
C ALA A 917 9.91 30.04 -9.84
N THR A 918 10.48 31.19 -10.18
CA THR A 918 10.98 32.21 -9.23
C THR A 918 10.65 33.60 -9.77
N ASN A 919 10.88 34.65 -8.99
CA ASN A 919 10.70 36.05 -9.43
C ASN A 919 9.26 36.35 -9.88
N TRP A 920 8.29 36.15 -8.97
CA TRP A 920 6.88 36.36 -9.27
C TRP A 920 6.60 37.71 -9.95
N ILE A 921 6.01 37.66 -11.14
CA ILE A 921 5.70 38.86 -11.95
C ILE A 921 4.35 39.51 -11.61
N GLY A 922 3.65 38.99 -10.59
CA GLY A 922 2.37 39.53 -10.11
C GLY A 922 1.11 38.90 -10.69
N ASP A 923 1.23 37.87 -11.54
CA ASP A 923 0.08 37.09 -12.02
C ASP A 923 -0.37 36.07 -10.94
N PRO A 924 -1.58 36.19 -10.38
CA PRO A 924 -2.07 35.30 -9.32
C PRO A 924 -2.05 33.81 -9.69
N SER A 925 -2.16 33.47 -10.98
CA SER A 925 -2.13 32.09 -11.47
C SER A 925 -0.79 31.39 -11.22
N TYR A 926 0.25 32.19 -10.97
CA TYR A 926 1.63 31.77 -10.72
C TYR A 926 2.12 32.19 -9.33
N GLY A 927 1.20 32.44 -8.38
CA GLY A 927 1.52 32.96 -7.04
C GLY A 927 2.55 32.13 -6.25
N TYR A 928 2.62 30.82 -6.49
CA TYR A 928 3.66 29.93 -5.92
C TYR A 928 5.09 30.35 -6.26
N ALA A 929 5.30 31.09 -7.35
CA ALA A 929 6.62 31.62 -7.72
C ALA A 929 7.15 32.67 -6.72
N ALA A 930 6.28 33.26 -5.90
CA ALA A 930 6.65 34.24 -4.89
C ALA A 930 7.35 33.60 -3.69
N ASP A 931 7.07 32.32 -3.43
CA ASP A 931 7.61 31.57 -2.30
C ASP A 931 8.98 30.95 -2.61
N ASN A 932 9.36 30.86 -3.88
CA ASN A 932 10.59 30.21 -4.31
C ASN A 932 11.73 31.20 -4.53
N THR A 933 12.87 30.92 -3.91
CA THR A 933 14.12 31.64 -4.16
C THR A 933 14.90 31.05 -5.34
N ARG A 934 15.84 31.81 -5.90
CA ARG A 934 16.80 31.30 -6.91
C ARG A 934 17.73 30.22 -6.35
N GLY A 935 17.96 30.20 -5.03
CA GLY A 935 18.70 29.14 -4.35
C GLY A 935 17.93 27.82 -4.36
N GLU A 936 16.66 27.85 -3.97
CA GLU A 936 15.78 26.68 -4.00
C GLU A 936 15.56 26.18 -5.42
N GLN A 937 15.33 27.06 -6.39
CA GLN A 937 15.24 26.65 -7.80
C GLN A 937 16.49 25.88 -8.23
N ALA A 938 17.68 26.32 -7.84
CA ALA A 938 18.93 25.64 -8.18
C ALA A 938 19.06 24.28 -7.48
N GLU A 939 18.85 24.25 -6.17
CA GLU A 939 18.97 23.03 -5.36
C GLU A 939 17.94 21.98 -5.76
N TRP A 940 16.66 22.35 -5.82
CA TRP A 940 15.56 21.46 -6.13
C TRP A 940 15.68 20.91 -7.55
N THR A 941 16.09 21.73 -8.52
CA THR A 941 16.29 21.24 -9.89
C THR A 941 17.42 20.21 -9.97
N VAL A 942 18.55 20.43 -9.28
CA VAL A 942 19.63 19.43 -9.19
C VAL A 942 19.11 18.16 -8.51
N ARG A 943 18.39 18.30 -7.39
CA ARG A 943 17.88 17.16 -6.63
C ARG A 943 16.84 16.36 -7.42
N ALA A 944 16.00 17.02 -8.21
CA ALA A 944 15.02 16.37 -9.09
C ALA A 944 15.71 15.48 -10.13
N TYR A 945 16.77 15.95 -10.79
CA TYR A 945 17.54 15.10 -11.71
C TYR A 945 18.17 13.90 -11.01
N GLN A 946 18.72 14.09 -9.81
CA GLN A 946 19.29 12.99 -9.03
C GLN A 946 18.23 11.95 -8.65
N LEU A 947 17.07 12.40 -8.17
CA LEU A 947 15.95 11.54 -7.81
C LEU A 947 15.42 10.77 -9.01
N MET A 948 15.17 11.44 -10.14
CA MET A 948 14.71 10.78 -11.36
C MET A 948 15.70 9.72 -11.87
N LYS A 949 17.01 10.01 -11.81
CA LYS A 949 18.04 9.02 -12.13
C LYS A 949 18.00 7.84 -11.15
N GLN A 950 17.89 8.12 -9.86
CA GLN A 950 17.85 7.13 -8.78
C GLN A 950 16.64 6.21 -8.87
N TRP A 951 15.47 6.72 -9.28
CA TRP A 951 14.24 5.95 -9.36
C TRP A 951 14.24 4.87 -10.44
N GLY A 952 15.11 4.99 -11.45
CA GLY A 952 15.29 3.97 -12.48
C GLY A 952 14.14 3.84 -13.49
N PHE A 953 12.93 4.32 -13.19
CA PHE A 953 11.78 4.30 -14.11
C PHE A 953 11.65 5.56 -14.99
N VAL A 954 12.54 6.54 -14.82
CA VAL A 954 12.56 7.77 -15.60
C VAL A 954 13.53 7.66 -16.79
N GLY A 955 13.09 8.10 -17.95
CA GLY A 955 13.86 8.20 -19.18
C GLY A 955 14.53 9.57 -19.29
N VAL A 956 14.47 10.18 -20.47
CA VAL A 956 15.05 11.51 -20.67
C VAL A 956 14.17 12.57 -19.99
N ALA A 957 14.76 13.35 -19.09
CA ALA A 957 14.07 14.42 -18.37
C ALA A 957 14.50 15.79 -18.90
N PHE A 958 13.54 16.68 -19.15
CA PHE A 958 13.74 17.98 -19.76
C PHE A 958 13.28 19.08 -18.81
N LEU A 959 14.24 19.83 -18.27
CA LEU A 959 13.94 20.99 -17.43
C LEU A 959 13.29 22.08 -18.28
N TRP A 960 12.18 22.63 -17.79
CA TRP A 960 11.58 23.86 -18.26
C TRP A 960 12.13 25.02 -17.42
N ASN A 961 12.94 25.93 -17.96
CA ASN A 961 13.47 25.98 -19.34
C ASN A 961 14.83 26.69 -19.42
N LEU A 962 15.45 26.65 -20.60
CA LEU A 962 16.71 27.34 -20.87
C LEU A 962 16.53 28.86 -20.98
N ASN A 963 15.83 29.34 -22.01
CA ASN A 963 16.01 30.69 -22.58
C ASN A 963 14.74 31.56 -22.69
N PHE A 964 13.64 31.27 -21.99
CA PHE A 964 12.46 32.13 -22.06
C PHE A 964 12.70 33.56 -21.52
N GLU A 965 13.68 33.78 -20.64
CA GLU A 965 14.11 35.15 -20.29
C GLU A 965 14.77 35.88 -21.47
N VAL A 966 15.35 35.18 -22.43
CA VAL A 966 15.95 35.77 -23.64
C VAL A 966 14.87 36.11 -24.68
N VAL A 967 13.94 35.19 -24.92
CA VAL A 967 12.99 35.30 -26.03
C VAL A 967 11.63 35.85 -25.64
N ALA A 968 11.31 35.85 -24.34
CA ALA A 968 10.03 36.28 -23.79
C ALA A 968 10.19 36.90 -22.38
N SER A 969 11.19 37.78 -22.23
CA SER A 969 11.43 38.50 -20.96
C SER A 969 10.16 39.20 -20.47
N GLY A 970 9.94 39.16 -19.16
CA GLY A 970 8.76 39.76 -18.51
C GLY A 970 7.46 38.96 -18.64
N THR A 971 7.47 37.79 -19.30
CA THR A 971 6.35 36.85 -19.30
C THR A 971 6.46 35.86 -18.15
N GLU A 972 5.36 35.18 -17.84
CA GLU A 972 5.31 34.13 -16.83
C GLU A 972 6.34 33.02 -17.11
N LYS A 973 6.61 32.70 -18.38
CA LYS A 973 7.54 31.65 -18.81
C LYS A 973 8.99 31.94 -18.44
N ALA A 974 9.35 33.22 -18.32
CA ALA A 974 10.70 33.66 -18.00
C ALA A 974 11.12 33.30 -16.56
N GLN A 975 10.15 33.12 -15.65
CA GLN A 975 10.36 32.77 -14.24
C GLN A 975 11.10 31.44 -14.01
N TRP A 976 11.07 30.54 -14.99
CA TRP A 976 11.74 29.24 -15.00
C TRP A 976 13.09 29.23 -15.74
N ALA A 977 13.44 30.32 -16.42
CA ALA A 977 14.63 30.36 -17.26
C ALA A 977 15.91 30.24 -16.41
N ILE A 978 16.86 29.45 -16.93
CA ILE A 978 18.17 29.26 -16.30
C ILE A 978 19.31 30.05 -16.96
N VAL A 979 19.04 30.78 -18.04
CA VAL A 979 19.91 31.87 -18.50
C VAL A 979 19.18 33.20 -18.40
N ASN A 980 19.92 34.27 -18.09
CA ASN A 980 19.39 35.63 -18.12
C ASN A 980 19.21 36.11 -19.56
N GLY A 981 18.57 37.27 -19.75
CA GLY A 981 18.28 37.84 -21.08
C GLY A 981 19.52 38.12 -21.94
N ASP A 982 20.70 38.26 -21.31
CA ASP A 982 21.99 38.44 -21.97
C ASP A 982 22.78 37.11 -22.16
N TRP A 983 22.13 35.96 -21.93
CA TRP A 983 22.72 34.62 -21.92
C TRP A 983 23.70 34.31 -20.78
N SER A 984 23.86 35.22 -19.81
CA SER A 984 24.65 34.91 -18.62
C SER A 984 23.97 33.81 -17.77
N PRO A 985 24.75 32.91 -17.14
CA PRO A 985 24.19 31.78 -16.40
C PRO A 985 23.55 32.23 -15.08
N THR A 986 22.38 31.69 -14.74
CA THR A 986 21.80 31.85 -13.39
C THR A 986 22.45 30.90 -12.37
N GLN A 987 22.03 30.98 -11.11
CA GLN A 987 22.45 30.04 -10.07
C GLN A 987 22.10 28.59 -10.45
N THR A 988 20.89 28.36 -10.96
CA THR A 988 20.42 27.03 -11.42
C THR A 988 21.29 26.48 -12.54
N TYR A 989 21.64 27.29 -13.53
CA TYR A 989 22.53 26.87 -14.61
C TYR A 989 23.89 26.44 -14.07
N ASN A 990 24.49 27.25 -13.20
CA ASN A 990 25.81 26.92 -12.62
C ASN A 990 25.74 25.64 -11.75
N ALA A 991 24.67 25.45 -10.99
CA ALA A 991 24.46 24.25 -10.20
C ALA A 991 24.37 22.98 -11.09
N LEU A 992 23.59 23.04 -12.17
CA LEU A 992 23.46 21.93 -13.13
C LEU A 992 24.74 21.68 -13.94
N ARG A 993 25.50 22.74 -14.27
CA ARG A 993 26.83 22.58 -14.87
C ARG A 993 27.77 21.82 -13.93
N ASN A 994 27.69 22.07 -12.62
CA ASN A 994 28.63 21.51 -11.65
C ASN A 994 28.18 20.19 -11.01
N MET A 995 26.92 19.77 -11.17
CA MET A 995 26.46 18.48 -10.66
C MET A 995 27.07 17.29 -11.42
N ALA A 996 27.20 16.15 -10.74
CA ALA A 996 27.57 14.88 -11.36
C ALA A 996 26.49 14.43 -12.36
N LYS A 997 26.92 13.90 -13.52
CA LYS A 997 26.04 13.33 -14.55
C LYS A 997 26.20 11.82 -14.63
#